data_AF-A0A1C5DYB4-F1
#
_entry.id   AF-A0A1C5DYB4-F1
#
_cell.length_a   1.000
_cell.length_b   1.000
_cell.length_c   1.000
_cell.angle_alpha   90.00
_cell.angle_beta   90.00
_cell.angle_gamma   90.00
#
_symmetry.space_group_name_H-M   'P 1'
#
loop_
_entity.id
_entity.type
_entity.pdbx_description
1 polymer ?
#
loop_
_entity_poly.entity_id
_entity_poly.type
_entity_poly.pdbx_seq_one_letter_code
_entity_poly.pdbx_strand_id
1 'polypeptide(L)'
;MSEDVQGWLTPRAVAAEAGVSQEFDLSQCVREPIHLLGGVQSYGALIAARWDDAVVDTVSRNAAEVLGRAAEELLGRPVTELIGDEQWALARESAEAVTDSGAAAPQEGPASSGVLPLTLDGEDGEGQGGARLFDVTVHRNGDLLVLEFEPRAEGGPFVFQNFYPRVRRALQKLQGATDVTECCAAAVREIRTLTGYDRVVAYRFDGRDGPGQVIAEDRSEGREPWLDLWFPASDIPPQARRLYARNWIRVIGDVDDRTAGLMPERRADTGEPLDLSASVLRTVSGYHLEYLRNIGVASSMSVSLLHEGELWGLIACHGDEPRRLSPEVRAACEFFGIALSLQLAAVAGREEADELARNRRALAAVLARLTSGAPDDLMRPGSGLVELLDADGAVLLRGTETLTAGAPLPDALSGLLARLARDGSVGEVWSSDRLPEVLGLEPEEAEAEGIPAGLLLLPFNRDGDLLAWWRREQPAPREWAADPSRPVRTGPGGERLTPRGSAAVYRATVRGRSAPWSPAQRVVAGELWREVSGLLTRQVVALEARNTELARTNEDLDSFAHAAAHDLKEPLRGISNAAAFIVEDAGTVLDATSLRRLTTVRRLAERMDGLLDSLLHFSRLGQVGLEREALSVDEVLDDALVVAGGRLAEQGVTLVRPAALPRLRADRERLREVLENLLVNAAKYVADEGAGERRVWVEAVRTAVPGQAREEGGGAGADGGTVTALVVRDNGIGIPPGQQADVLQLFRRLHRRDERGGGSGVGLAVVKRIVERHGGRLWLESPAAAPDADCGGGPGTAVWFTLEEPPEARP
;
A
#
# COMPACT_ATOMS: atom_id res chain seq x y z
N MET A 1 17.21 -11.32 32.44
CA MET A 1 16.21 -10.79 31.49
C MET A 1 16.39 -11.59 30.21
N SER A 2 15.45 -12.49 29.87
CA SER A 2 15.51 -13.22 28.58
C SER A 2 14.76 -12.43 27.52
N GLU A 3 15.21 -12.55 26.27
CA GLU A 3 14.63 -11.90 25.08
C GLU A 3 13.13 -12.20 24.88
N ASP A 4 12.61 -13.29 25.48
CA ASP A 4 11.21 -13.70 25.38
C ASP A 4 10.20 -12.75 26.06
N VAL A 5 10.64 -11.87 26.97
CA VAL A 5 9.74 -11.00 27.77
C VAL A 5 9.55 -9.61 27.14
N GLN A 6 10.41 -9.18 26.21
CA GLN A 6 10.26 -7.89 25.51
C GLN A 6 9.20 -7.91 24.40
N GLY A 7 8.73 -9.09 23.97
CA GLY A 7 7.75 -9.23 22.88
C GLY A 7 6.27 -9.19 23.27
N TRP A 8 5.94 -8.93 24.55
CA TRP A 8 4.57 -9.16 25.06
C TRP A 8 3.63 -7.95 25.00
N LEU A 9 4.15 -6.76 24.71
CA LEU A 9 3.36 -5.56 24.46
C LEU A 9 3.84 -4.96 23.14
N THR A 10 2.91 -4.69 22.21
CA THR A 10 3.27 -3.93 21.00
C THR A 10 3.76 -2.53 21.41
N PRO A 11 4.67 -1.88 20.64
CA PRO A 11 5.09 -0.50 20.91
C PRO A 11 3.92 0.49 21.07
N ARG A 12 2.77 0.13 20.48
CA ARG A 12 1.49 0.82 20.54
C ARG A 12 0.69 0.57 21.83
N ALA A 13 0.76 -0.61 22.43
CA ALA A 13 0.23 -0.87 23.77
C ALA A 13 1.04 -0.09 24.81
N VAL A 14 2.37 -0.05 24.62
CA VAL A 14 3.27 0.81 25.41
C VAL A 14 2.99 2.29 25.17
N ALA A 15 2.70 2.74 23.94
CA ALA A 15 2.39 4.15 23.64
C ALA A 15 0.99 4.60 24.14
N ALA A 16 -0.02 3.73 24.03
CA ALA A 16 -1.34 3.96 24.62
C ALA A 16 -1.28 4.05 26.15
N GLU A 17 -0.30 3.38 26.77
CA GLU A 17 0.06 3.52 28.19
C GLU A 17 1.04 4.68 28.46
N ALA A 18 1.89 5.08 27.51
CA ALA A 18 2.92 6.11 27.67
C ALA A 18 2.38 7.54 27.49
N GLY A 19 1.29 7.74 26.74
CA GLY A 19 0.51 8.98 26.78
C GLY A 19 -0.23 9.21 28.12
N VAL A 20 -0.04 8.30 29.08
CA VAL A 20 -0.96 8.09 30.20
C VAL A 20 -0.25 7.88 31.56
N SER A 21 1.01 7.45 31.68
CA SER A 21 1.57 7.24 33.04
C SER A 21 3.09 7.18 33.09
N GLN A 22 3.71 8.17 33.74
CA GLN A 22 5.11 8.12 34.18
C GLN A 22 5.29 7.58 35.62
N GLU A 23 4.22 7.17 36.32
CA GLU A 23 4.31 6.88 37.78
C GLU A 23 3.74 5.52 38.23
N PHE A 24 3.50 4.53 37.34
CA PHE A 24 3.18 3.15 37.77
C PHE A 24 3.79 2.08 36.87
N ASP A 25 4.45 1.09 37.48
CA ASP A 25 5.06 -0.04 36.78
C ASP A 25 4.03 -1.16 36.53
N LEU A 26 3.20 -0.99 35.50
CA LEU A 26 2.26 -2.01 34.98
C LEU A 26 2.95 -3.36 34.67
N SER A 27 4.29 -3.38 34.57
CA SER A 27 5.04 -4.61 34.38
C SER A 27 4.89 -5.59 35.54
N GLN A 28 4.57 -5.16 36.77
CA GLN A 28 4.38 -6.09 37.89
C GLN A 28 3.13 -6.96 37.74
N CYS A 29 2.01 -6.39 37.29
CA CYS A 29 0.77 -7.14 37.03
C CYS A 29 0.89 -8.07 35.82
N VAL A 30 1.70 -7.68 34.83
CA VAL A 30 1.97 -8.51 33.64
C VAL A 30 2.97 -9.63 33.96
N ARG A 31 3.79 -9.49 35.01
CA ARG A 31 4.81 -10.48 35.42
C ARG A 31 4.32 -11.50 36.46
N GLU A 32 3.21 -11.26 37.17
CA GLU A 32 2.71 -12.19 38.19
C GLU A 32 2.27 -13.52 37.54
N PRO A 33 2.91 -14.66 37.81
CA PRO A 33 2.54 -15.93 37.20
C PRO A 33 1.23 -16.46 37.81
N ILE A 34 0.10 -15.95 37.34
CA ILE A 34 -1.24 -16.23 37.89
C ILE A 34 -1.68 -17.71 37.84
N HIS A 35 -0.96 -18.55 37.10
CA HIS A 35 -1.13 -20.00 37.05
C HIS A 35 -0.37 -20.74 38.16
N LEU A 36 0.62 -20.08 38.80
CA LEU A 36 1.51 -20.62 39.84
C LEU A 36 1.32 -19.91 41.20
N LEU A 37 0.12 -19.42 41.51
CA LEU A 37 -0.14 -18.73 42.80
C LEU A 37 -0.07 -19.67 44.02
N GLY A 38 -0.13 -20.99 43.82
CA GLY A 38 0.07 -21.98 44.88
C GLY A 38 -1.10 -22.12 45.86
N GLY A 39 -2.34 -21.91 45.41
CA GLY A 39 -3.52 -22.08 46.26
C GLY A 39 -4.84 -22.26 45.48
N VAL A 40 -5.89 -22.62 46.21
CA VAL A 40 -7.26 -22.85 45.72
C VAL A 40 -8.29 -22.06 46.53
N GLN A 41 -9.46 -21.79 45.97
CA GLN A 41 -10.59 -21.19 46.67
C GLN A 41 -11.06 -22.14 47.80
N SER A 42 -11.35 -21.60 48.98
CA SER A 42 -11.50 -22.39 50.23
C SER A 42 -12.72 -23.29 50.26
N TYR A 43 -13.66 -23.10 49.34
CA TYR A 43 -14.88 -23.88 49.27
C TYR A 43 -14.72 -25.30 48.74
N GLY A 44 -13.57 -25.60 48.13
CA GLY A 44 -13.20 -26.93 47.68
C GLY A 44 -11.82 -27.31 48.17
N ALA A 45 -11.42 -28.56 47.91
CA ALA A 45 -10.07 -29.06 48.19
C ALA A 45 -9.43 -29.62 46.93
N LEU A 46 -8.10 -29.65 46.89
CA LEU A 46 -7.34 -30.16 45.76
C LEU A 46 -6.36 -31.24 46.23
N ILE A 47 -6.31 -32.35 45.51
CA ILE A 47 -5.29 -33.39 45.64
C ILE A 47 -4.68 -33.62 44.25
N ALA A 48 -3.36 -33.53 44.14
CA ALA A 48 -2.63 -33.96 42.96
C ALA A 48 -1.83 -35.22 43.31
N ALA A 49 -2.11 -36.31 42.62
CA ALA A 49 -1.49 -37.61 42.84
C ALA A 49 -0.78 -38.09 41.58
N ARG A 50 0.36 -38.77 41.75
CA ARG A 50 1.12 -39.33 40.64
C ARG A 50 0.31 -40.37 39.87
N TRP A 51 0.38 -40.29 38.56
CA TRP A 51 -0.41 -41.11 37.64
C TRP A 51 -0.20 -42.61 37.83
N ASP A 52 1.04 -43.03 38.02
CA ASP A 52 1.43 -44.45 37.98
C ASP A 52 1.16 -45.18 39.29
N ASP A 53 1.41 -44.54 40.44
CA ASP A 53 1.36 -45.16 41.76
C ASP A 53 0.36 -44.53 42.73
N ALA A 54 -0.44 -43.57 42.24
CA ALA A 54 -1.49 -42.88 42.98
C ALA A 54 -0.99 -42.13 44.23
N VAL A 55 0.32 -41.93 44.40
CA VAL A 55 0.87 -41.26 45.58
C VAL A 55 0.60 -39.76 45.51
N VAL A 56 0.02 -39.21 46.57
CA VAL A 56 -0.26 -37.77 46.69
C VAL A 56 1.05 -36.99 46.73
N ASP A 57 1.23 -36.14 45.72
CA ASP A 57 2.37 -35.23 45.58
C ASP A 57 2.05 -33.87 46.21
N THR A 58 0.84 -33.35 45.98
CA THR A 58 0.43 -32.02 46.45
C THR A 58 -1.02 -32.07 46.94
N VAL A 59 -1.33 -31.38 48.04
CA VAL A 59 -2.67 -31.32 48.64
C VAL A 59 -2.97 -29.91 49.16
N SER A 60 -4.22 -29.45 49.09
CA SER A 60 -4.63 -28.17 49.67
C SER A 60 -4.66 -28.23 51.21
N ARG A 61 -4.22 -27.15 51.87
CA ARG A 61 -4.13 -27.07 53.34
C ARG A 61 -5.47 -27.18 54.06
N ASN A 62 -6.58 -26.88 53.38
CA ASN A 62 -7.94 -27.01 53.91
C ASN A 62 -8.52 -28.44 53.76
N ALA A 63 -7.72 -29.44 53.41
CA ALA A 63 -8.18 -30.83 53.29
C ALA A 63 -8.90 -31.35 54.54
N ALA A 64 -8.46 -30.95 55.75
CA ALA A 64 -9.13 -31.35 56.99
C ALA A 64 -10.57 -30.84 57.07
N GLU A 65 -10.78 -29.57 56.71
CA GLU A 65 -12.08 -28.90 56.76
C GLU A 65 -13.04 -29.48 55.71
N VAL A 66 -12.53 -29.70 54.49
CA VAL A 66 -13.35 -30.12 53.34
C VAL A 66 -13.51 -31.65 53.30
N LEU A 67 -12.40 -32.39 53.29
CA LEU A 67 -12.36 -33.85 53.08
C LEU A 67 -12.45 -34.65 54.39
N GLY A 68 -12.29 -34.00 55.55
CA GLY A 68 -12.26 -34.68 56.84
C GLY A 68 -10.93 -35.35 57.18
N ARG A 69 -9.87 -35.14 56.38
CA ARG A 69 -8.52 -35.65 56.64
C ARG A 69 -7.46 -34.57 56.49
N ALA A 70 -6.51 -34.53 57.42
CA ALA A 70 -5.46 -33.52 57.39
C ALA A 70 -4.55 -33.68 56.15
N ALA A 71 -4.06 -32.56 55.62
CA ALA A 71 -3.20 -32.56 54.44
C ALA A 71 -1.91 -33.38 54.69
N GLU A 72 -1.38 -33.34 55.91
CA GLU A 72 -0.19 -34.07 56.36
C GLU A 72 -0.42 -35.58 56.41
N GLU A 73 -1.66 -36.02 56.60
CA GLU A 73 -2.03 -37.44 56.62
C GLU A 73 -2.17 -38.02 55.22
N LEU A 74 -2.41 -37.17 54.22
CA LEU A 74 -2.60 -37.58 52.82
C LEU A 74 -1.29 -37.54 52.03
N LEU A 75 -0.41 -36.57 52.32
CA LEU A 75 0.83 -36.35 51.58
C LEU A 75 1.75 -37.58 51.60
N GLY A 76 2.24 -37.99 50.43
CA GLY A 76 3.15 -39.14 50.29
C GLY A 76 2.48 -40.51 50.43
N ARG A 77 1.15 -40.57 50.58
CA ARG A 77 0.38 -41.82 50.62
C ARG A 77 -0.45 -42.00 49.34
N PRO A 78 -0.88 -43.23 49.02
CA PRO A 78 -1.79 -43.46 47.90
C PRO A 78 -3.15 -42.78 48.13
N VAL A 79 -3.62 -41.99 47.18
CA VAL A 79 -4.96 -41.37 47.23
C VAL A 79 -6.08 -42.41 47.22
N THR A 80 -5.81 -43.63 46.76
CA THR A 80 -6.73 -44.76 46.82
C THR A 80 -7.13 -45.14 48.25
N GLU A 81 -6.33 -44.77 49.25
CA GLU A 81 -6.74 -44.91 50.66
C GLU A 81 -7.88 -43.96 51.08
N LEU A 82 -8.09 -42.87 50.33
CA LEU A 82 -9.16 -41.92 50.55
C LEU A 82 -10.38 -42.25 49.68
N ILE A 83 -10.17 -42.45 48.37
CA ILE A 83 -11.26 -42.55 47.38
C ILE A 83 -11.57 -43.99 46.95
N GLY A 84 -10.69 -44.95 47.25
CA GLY A 84 -10.78 -46.33 46.78
C GLY A 84 -10.18 -46.56 45.39
N ASP A 85 -9.76 -47.79 45.11
CA ASP A 85 -9.12 -48.16 43.83
C ASP A 85 -10.07 -48.02 42.63
N GLU A 86 -11.37 -48.32 42.81
CA GLU A 86 -12.37 -48.22 41.73
C GLU A 86 -12.58 -46.77 41.28
N GLN A 87 -12.67 -45.83 42.23
CA GLN A 87 -12.84 -44.40 41.94
C GLN A 87 -11.58 -43.79 41.34
N TRP A 88 -10.40 -44.23 41.78
CA TRP A 88 -9.14 -43.84 41.14
C TRP A 88 -9.05 -44.32 39.69
N ALA A 89 -9.44 -45.57 39.41
CA ALA A 89 -9.50 -46.09 38.05
C ALA A 89 -10.46 -45.28 37.18
N LEU A 90 -11.64 -44.94 37.71
CA LEU A 90 -12.63 -44.10 37.02
C LEU A 90 -12.12 -42.68 36.77
N ALA A 91 -11.41 -42.08 37.73
CA ALA A 91 -10.75 -40.78 37.58
C ALA A 91 -9.71 -40.79 36.46
N ARG A 92 -8.90 -41.86 36.38
CA ARG A 92 -7.92 -42.04 35.30
C ARG A 92 -8.59 -42.22 33.94
N GLU A 93 -9.60 -43.08 33.84
CA GLU A 93 -10.34 -43.29 32.59
C GLU A 93 -11.00 -41.99 32.12
N SER A 94 -11.59 -41.22 33.04
CA SER A 94 -12.22 -39.94 32.73
C SER A 94 -11.19 -38.91 32.23
N ALA A 95 -9.99 -38.88 32.80
CA ALA A 95 -8.92 -38.00 32.31
C ALA A 95 -8.33 -38.49 30.97
N GLU A 96 -8.22 -39.80 30.74
CA GLU A 96 -7.74 -40.38 29.47
C GLU A 96 -8.71 -40.14 28.31
N ALA A 97 -10.00 -40.42 28.48
CA ALA A 97 -11.04 -40.21 27.48
C ALA A 97 -11.11 -38.76 26.98
N VAL A 98 -10.67 -37.85 27.84
CA VAL A 98 -10.62 -36.42 27.65
C VAL A 98 -9.34 -35.96 26.93
N THR A 99 -8.26 -36.76 26.98
CA THR A 99 -7.00 -36.57 26.24
C THR A 99 -6.95 -37.31 24.88
N ASP A 100 -7.73 -38.38 24.70
CA ASP A 100 -7.67 -39.28 23.53
C ASP A 100 -8.64 -38.91 22.39
N SER A 101 -9.25 -37.71 22.43
CA SER A 101 -9.96 -37.13 21.29
C SER A 101 -8.94 -36.75 20.20
N GLY A 102 -8.59 -37.76 19.40
CA GLY A 102 -7.42 -37.82 18.54
C GLY A 102 -7.26 -36.75 17.45
N ALA A 103 -6.05 -36.82 16.87
CA ALA A 103 -5.37 -35.88 15.99
C ALA A 103 -4.64 -34.78 16.76
N ALA A 104 -3.30 -34.88 16.81
CA ALA A 104 -2.33 -33.82 17.12
C ALA A 104 -2.96 -32.49 17.55
N ALA A 105 -3.64 -32.50 18.68
CA ALA A 105 -4.25 -31.30 19.21
C ALA A 105 -3.05 -30.46 19.62
N PRO A 106 -2.92 -29.23 19.12
CA PRO A 106 -1.87 -28.38 19.63
C PRO A 106 -2.02 -28.35 21.16
N GLN A 107 -0.92 -28.21 21.90
CA GLN A 107 -0.91 -27.97 23.35
C GLN A 107 -1.70 -26.70 23.77
N GLU A 108 -2.55 -26.17 22.88
CA GLU A 108 -3.25 -24.90 22.84
C GLU A 108 -4.78 -25.08 22.80
N GLY A 109 -5.31 -26.30 22.97
CA GLY A 109 -6.75 -26.56 23.11
C GLY A 109 -7.28 -26.36 24.53
N PRO A 110 -8.61 -26.31 24.73
CA PRO A 110 -9.20 -26.19 26.06
C PRO A 110 -8.76 -27.30 27.01
N ALA A 111 -8.41 -26.94 28.25
CA ALA A 111 -8.15 -27.89 29.33
C ALA A 111 -9.44 -28.64 29.64
N SER A 112 -9.49 -29.88 29.21
CA SER A 112 -10.68 -30.70 29.28
C SER A 112 -10.69 -31.46 30.62
N SER A 113 -11.83 -31.46 31.32
CA SER A 113 -11.96 -32.03 32.67
C SER A 113 -13.21 -32.91 32.78
N GLY A 114 -13.09 -34.05 33.46
CA GLY A 114 -14.23 -34.91 33.82
C GLY A 114 -14.80 -34.53 35.19
N VAL A 115 -16.09 -34.77 35.44
CA VAL A 115 -16.70 -34.59 36.77
C VAL A 115 -17.25 -35.94 37.26
N LEU A 116 -16.86 -36.33 38.46
CA LEU A 116 -17.19 -37.61 39.07
C LEU A 116 -17.89 -37.42 40.42
N PRO A 117 -19.06 -38.05 40.66
CA PRO A 117 -19.65 -38.05 41.98
C PRO A 117 -18.87 -39.00 42.89
N LEU A 118 -18.46 -38.51 44.05
CA LEU A 118 -17.73 -39.29 45.05
C LEU A 118 -18.41 -39.18 46.41
N THR A 119 -18.41 -40.28 47.16
CA THR A 119 -18.87 -40.31 48.56
C THR A 119 -17.67 -40.65 49.44
N LEU A 120 -17.42 -39.82 50.46
CA LEU A 120 -16.41 -40.08 51.48
C LEU A 120 -17.10 -40.32 52.82
N ASP A 121 -16.58 -41.27 53.59
CA ASP A 121 -17.02 -41.50 54.96
C ASP A 121 -16.56 -40.34 55.85
N GLY A 122 -17.50 -39.69 56.54
CA GLY A 122 -17.18 -38.62 57.48
C GLY A 122 -16.74 -39.18 58.83
N GLU A 123 -15.52 -38.87 59.28
CA GLU A 123 -15.11 -39.07 60.68
C GLU A 123 -15.34 -37.77 61.46
N ASP A 124 -16.59 -37.47 61.80
CA ASP A 124 -16.83 -36.43 62.80
C ASP A 124 -16.45 -37.01 64.17
N GLY A 125 -15.58 -36.33 64.91
CA GLY A 125 -14.97 -36.75 66.18
C GLY A 125 -15.92 -37.09 67.35
N GLU A 126 -17.23 -37.21 67.09
CA GLU A 126 -18.28 -37.63 68.02
C GLU A 126 -19.12 -38.83 67.51
N GLY A 127 -18.61 -39.63 66.57
CA GLY A 127 -19.17 -40.97 66.28
C GLY A 127 -20.56 -41.00 65.62
N GLN A 128 -21.01 -39.88 65.04
CA GLN A 128 -22.15 -39.82 64.12
C GLN A 128 -21.68 -39.31 62.75
N GLY A 129 -20.84 -40.10 62.08
CA GLY A 129 -20.30 -39.77 60.77
C GLY A 129 -21.33 -39.94 59.65
N GLY A 130 -21.88 -38.84 59.14
CA GLY A 130 -22.66 -38.83 57.90
C GLY A 130 -21.73 -38.91 56.69
N ALA A 131 -22.10 -39.70 55.67
CA ALA A 131 -21.38 -39.74 54.40
C ALA A 131 -21.40 -38.36 53.71
N ARG A 132 -20.24 -37.84 53.33
CA ARG A 132 -20.09 -36.55 52.64
C ARG A 132 -20.04 -36.80 51.13
N LEU A 133 -20.87 -36.07 50.39
CA LEU A 133 -20.95 -36.16 48.93
C LEU A 133 -20.14 -35.05 48.29
N PHE A 134 -19.39 -35.40 47.24
CA PHE A 134 -18.56 -34.50 46.47
C PHE A 134 -18.82 -34.66 44.99
N ASP A 135 -18.70 -33.55 44.26
CA ASP A 135 -18.45 -33.57 42.83
C ASP A 135 -16.96 -33.30 42.62
N VAL A 136 -16.27 -34.25 42.00
CA VAL A 136 -14.82 -34.24 41.84
C VAL A 136 -14.47 -33.96 40.39
N THR A 137 -13.88 -32.79 40.14
CA THR A 137 -13.36 -32.45 38.81
C THR A 137 -11.96 -33.03 38.65
N VAL A 138 -11.71 -33.75 37.55
CA VAL A 138 -10.46 -34.46 37.30
C VAL A 138 -9.81 -33.98 36.00
N HIS A 139 -8.51 -33.69 36.06
CA HIS A 139 -7.71 -33.33 34.89
C HIS A 139 -6.25 -33.75 35.06
N ARG A 140 -5.55 -33.94 33.94
CA ARG A 140 -4.15 -34.35 33.93
C ARG A 140 -3.21 -33.14 33.86
N ASN A 141 -2.17 -33.14 34.68
CA ASN A 141 -1.08 -32.17 34.62
C ASN A 141 0.27 -32.91 34.64
N GLY A 142 0.84 -33.14 33.46
CA GLY A 142 2.08 -33.89 33.31
C GLY A 142 1.95 -35.33 33.80
N ASP A 143 2.72 -35.67 34.83
CA ASP A 143 2.74 -36.95 35.53
C ASP A 143 1.74 -37.03 36.70
N LEU A 144 0.98 -35.95 36.95
CA LEU A 144 -0.01 -35.88 38.00
C LEU A 144 -1.45 -35.95 37.45
N LEU A 145 -2.31 -36.61 38.22
CA LEU A 145 -3.76 -36.49 38.13
C LEU A 145 -4.22 -35.54 39.25
N VAL A 146 -4.85 -34.45 38.86
CA VAL A 146 -5.41 -33.46 39.78
C VAL A 146 -6.88 -33.77 40.01
N LEU A 147 -7.28 -33.87 41.27
CA LEU A 147 -8.64 -34.06 41.74
C LEU A 147 -9.07 -32.82 42.54
N GLU A 148 -10.12 -32.14 42.07
CA GLU A 148 -10.70 -30.96 42.71
C GLU A 148 -12.06 -31.33 43.30
N PHE A 149 -12.14 -31.35 44.64
CA PHE A 149 -13.32 -31.79 45.39
C PHE A 149 -14.18 -30.58 45.75
N GLU A 150 -15.43 -30.60 45.31
CA GLU A 150 -16.45 -29.63 45.71
C GLU A 150 -17.57 -30.32 46.49
N PRO A 151 -17.91 -29.85 47.71
CA PRO A 151 -19.01 -30.42 48.47
C PRO A 151 -20.34 -30.29 47.73
N ARG A 152 -21.07 -31.39 47.61
CA ARG A 152 -22.38 -31.42 46.96
C ARG A 152 -23.47 -31.00 47.95
N ALA A 153 -24.26 -30.00 47.59
CA ALA A 153 -25.44 -29.62 48.38
C ALA A 153 -26.55 -30.69 48.30
N GLU A 154 -27.35 -30.86 49.36
CA GLU A 154 -28.40 -31.90 49.52
C GLU A 154 -29.54 -31.88 48.46
N GLY A 155 -29.51 -30.99 47.47
CA GLY A 155 -30.56 -30.74 46.48
C GLY A 155 -30.86 -31.84 45.45
N GLY A 156 -30.37 -33.07 45.67
CA GLY A 156 -30.63 -34.23 44.81
C GLY A 156 -29.80 -34.26 43.51
N PRO A 157 -29.87 -35.38 42.76
CA PRO A 157 -29.07 -35.59 41.55
C PRO A 157 -29.46 -34.63 40.42
N PHE A 158 -28.48 -34.29 39.59
CA PHE A 158 -28.66 -33.52 38.37
C PHE A 158 -29.79 -34.09 37.49
N VAL A 159 -30.78 -33.26 37.17
CA VAL A 159 -31.87 -33.61 36.24
C VAL A 159 -31.62 -32.93 34.89
N PHE A 160 -30.86 -33.60 34.02
CA PHE A 160 -30.59 -33.15 32.64
C PHE A 160 -31.88 -32.75 31.88
N GLN A 161 -33.00 -33.42 32.17
CA GLN A 161 -34.30 -33.17 31.53
C GLN A 161 -34.87 -31.77 31.80
N ASN A 162 -34.56 -31.13 32.93
CA ASN A 162 -34.98 -29.76 33.22
C ASN A 162 -34.10 -28.71 32.51
N PHE A 163 -32.92 -29.14 32.08
CA PHE A 163 -31.85 -28.28 31.59
C PHE A 163 -31.79 -28.26 30.05
N TYR A 164 -31.94 -29.42 29.40
CA TYR A 164 -31.91 -29.56 27.94
C TYR A 164 -32.91 -28.65 27.19
N PRO A 165 -34.17 -28.48 27.63
CA PRO A 165 -35.11 -27.58 26.95
C PRO A 165 -34.67 -26.11 26.98
N ARG A 166 -34.00 -25.67 28.05
CA ARG A 166 -33.48 -24.31 28.18
C ARG A 166 -32.32 -24.08 27.23
N VAL A 167 -31.35 -25.00 27.21
CA VAL A 167 -30.23 -24.95 26.25
C VAL A 167 -30.72 -24.98 24.81
N ARG A 168 -31.64 -25.90 24.48
CA ARG A 168 -32.20 -25.99 23.13
C ARG A 168 -32.91 -24.70 22.71
N ARG A 169 -33.72 -24.10 23.60
CA ARG A 169 -34.39 -22.82 23.31
C ARG A 169 -33.38 -21.69 23.11
N ALA A 170 -32.34 -21.64 23.93
CA ALA A 170 -31.28 -20.64 23.82
C ALA A 170 -30.54 -20.79 22.48
N LEU A 171 -30.15 -22.01 22.09
CA LEU A 171 -29.54 -22.30 20.78
C LEU A 171 -30.45 -21.93 19.60
N GLN A 172 -31.75 -22.20 19.68
CA GLN A 172 -32.70 -21.81 18.63
C GLN A 172 -32.81 -20.29 18.47
N LYS A 173 -32.76 -19.53 19.57
CA LYS A 173 -32.72 -18.06 19.49
C LYS A 173 -31.42 -17.55 18.89
N LEU A 174 -30.28 -18.17 19.25
CA LEU A 174 -28.98 -17.84 18.66
C LEU A 174 -28.95 -18.09 17.15
N GLN A 175 -29.60 -19.15 16.66
CA GLN A 175 -29.71 -19.46 15.23
C GLN A 175 -30.52 -18.43 14.43
N GLY A 176 -31.42 -17.68 15.08
CA GLY A 176 -32.24 -16.65 14.45
C GLY A 176 -31.62 -15.25 14.43
N ALA A 177 -30.48 -15.04 15.09
CA ALA A 177 -29.80 -13.74 15.13
C ALA A 177 -29.27 -13.36 13.75
N THR A 178 -29.44 -12.09 13.37
CA THR A 178 -29.03 -11.56 12.07
C THR A 178 -27.62 -10.99 12.07
N ASP A 179 -27.14 -10.54 13.23
CA ASP A 179 -25.80 -10.01 13.43
C ASP A 179 -25.17 -10.47 14.76
N VAL A 180 -23.88 -10.15 14.94
CA VAL A 180 -23.10 -10.47 16.14
C VAL A 180 -23.70 -9.89 17.42
N THR A 181 -24.28 -8.68 17.35
CA THR A 181 -24.81 -7.96 18.52
C THR A 181 -26.09 -8.61 19.03
N GLU A 182 -27.03 -8.96 18.13
CA GLU A 182 -28.23 -9.72 18.47
C GLU A 182 -27.89 -11.08 19.08
N CYS A 183 -26.88 -11.76 18.51
CA CYS A 183 -26.40 -13.04 19.00
C CYS A 183 -25.88 -12.93 20.44
N CYS A 184 -25.02 -11.94 20.72
CA CYS A 184 -24.51 -11.65 22.06
C CYS A 184 -25.62 -11.22 23.03
N ALA A 185 -26.57 -10.41 22.58
CA ALA A 185 -27.70 -9.96 23.41
C ALA A 185 -28.63 -11.11 23.81
N ALA A 186 -28.85 -12.09 22.93
CA ALA A 186 -29.58 -13.31 23.26
C ALA A 186 -28.80 -14.16 24.27
N ALA A 187 -27.48 -14.28 24.09
CA ALA A 187 -26.60 -15.02 24.97
C ALA A 187 -26.58 -14.51 26.42
N VAL A 188 -26.36 -13.21 26.62
CA VAL A 188 -26.27 -12.63 27.97
C VAL A 188 -27.55 -12.83 28.78
N ARG A 189 -28.72 -12.74 28.14
CA ARG A 189 -30.03 -12.97 28.77
C ARG A 189 -30.22 -14.43 29.23
N GLU A 190 -29.81 -15.38 28.41
CA GLU A 190 -29.92 -16.81 28.73
C GLU A 190 -28.93 -17.21 29.83
N ILE A 191 -27.69 -16.71 29.78
CA ILE A 191 -26.68 -16.95 30.82
C ILE A 191 -27.11 -16.33 32.15
N ARG A 192 -27.67 -15.11 32.15
CA ARG A 192 -28.20 -14.49 33.37
C ARG A 192 -29.34 -15.31 33.97
N THR A 193 -30.28 -15.77 33.14
CA THR A 193 -31.39 -16.64 33.55
C THR A 193 -30.89 -17.97 34.14
N LEU A 194 -29.80 -18.50 33.59
CA LEU A 194 -29.21 -19.76 34.04
C LEU A 194 -28.49 -19.62 35.40
N THR A 195 -27.70 -18.56 35.54
CA THR A 195 -26.74 -18.40 36.64
C THR A 195 -27.30 -17.61 37.82
N GLY A 196 -28.30 -16.75 37.57
CA GLY A 196 -28.85 -15.85 38.57
C GLY A 196 -27.90 -14.72 38.97
N TYR A 197 -26.86 -14.43 38.18
CA TYR A 197 -26.02 -13.25 38.39
C TYR A 197 -26.79 -11.96 38.17
N ASP A 198 -26.39 -10.90 38.86
CA ASP A 198 -27.06 -9.62 38.82
C ASP A 198 -26.75 -8.81 37.56
N ARG A 199 -25.58 -9.03 36.96
CA ARG A 199 -25.18 -8.45 35.67
C ARG A 199 -24.48 -9.49 34.83
N VAL A 200 -24.83 -9.57 33.55
CA VAL A 200 -24.12 -10.37 32.54
C VAL A 200 -23.85 -9.49 31.33
N VAL A 201 -22.59 -9.42 30.90
CA VAL A 201 -22.15 -8.61 29.77
C VAL A 201 -21.42 -9.47 28.74
N ALA A 202 -21.60 -9.14 27.46
CA ALA A 202 -20.74 -9.61 26.38
C ALA A 202 -19.66 -8.56 26.15
N TYR A 203 -18.42 -8.94 26.43
CA TYR A 203 -17.24 -8.09 26.38
C TYR A 203 -16.38 -8.50 25.18
N ARG A 204 -16.21 -7.60 24.21
CA ARG A 204 -15.43 -7.84 22.99
C ARG A 204 -14.09 -7.12 23.06
N PHE A 205 -13.00 -7.79 22.72
CA PHE A 205 -11.67 -7.18 22.64
C PHE A 205 -11.46 -6.44 21.30
N ASP A 206 -10.76 -5.30 21.32
CA ASP A 206 -10.29 -4.56 20.14
C ASP A 206 -8.93 -5.13 19.70
N GLY A 207 -8.96 -6.29 19.03
CA GLY A 207 -7.77 -7.07 18.69
C GLY A 207 -7.16 -7.80 19.89
N ARG A 208 -6.01 -8.43 19.70
CA ARG A 208 -5.41 -9.37 20.66
C ARG A 208 -5.10 -8.76 22.04
N ASP A 209 -4.44 -7.61 22.04
CA ASP A 209 -3.93 -6.94 23.25
C ASP A 209 -4.59 -5.57 23.50
N GLY A 210 -5.68 -5.26 22.78
CA GLY A 210 -6.36 -3.98 22.89
C GLY A 210 -7.33 -3.88 24.06
N PRO A 211 -7.92 -2.68 24.27
CA PRO A 211 -9.02 -2.48 25.21
C PRO A 211 -10.23 -3.33 24.79
N GLY A 212 -11.24 -3.44 25.65
CA GLY A 212 -12.48 -4.09 25.27
C GLY A 212 -13.70 -3.21 25.49
N GLN A 213 -14.80 -3.64 24.87
CA GLN A 213 -16.07 -2.93 24.86
C GLN A 213 -17.19 -3.88 25.24
N VAL A 214 -18.13 -3.41 26.06
CA VAL A 214 -19.37 -4.13 26.33
C VAL A 214 -20.34 -3.90 25.16
N ILE A 215 -20.59 -4.96 24.38
CA ILE A 215 -21.45 -4.92 23.19
C ILE A 215 -22.87 -5.45 23.46
N ALA A 216 -23.07 -6.12 24.58
CA ALA A 216 -24.40 -6.57 25.03
C ALA A 216 -24.43 -6.67 26.55
N GLU A 217 -25.59 -6.41 27.15
CA GLU A 217 -25.77 -6.43 28.61
C GLU A 217 -27.18 -6.90 28.98
N ASP A 218 -27.28 -7.72 30.04
CA ASP A 218 -28.51 -7.97 30.80
C ASP A 218 -28.23 -7.81 32.29
N ARG A 219 -29.10 -7.12 33.02
CA ARG A 219 -28.84 -6.74 34.43
C ARG A 219 -30.12 -6.59 35.26
N SER A 220 -29.95 -6.68 36.57
CA SER A 220 -30.99 -6.38 37.57
C SER A 220 -31.37 -4.89 37.54
N GLU A 221 -32.62 -4.59 37.93
CA GLU A 221 -33.14 -3.22 38.01
C GLU A 221 -32.32 -2.38 39.01
N GLY A 222 -32.17 -1.08 38.73
CA GLY A 222 -31.46 -0.14 39.62
C GLY A 222 -29.94 -0.04 39.43
N ARG A 223 -29.31 -0.93 38.66
CA ARG A 223 -27.89 -0.82 38.31
C ARG A 223 -27.61 0.25 37.25
N GLU A 224 -26.41 0.79 37.21
CA GLU A 224 -25.95 1.62 36.08
C GLU A 224 -25.62 0.73 34.87
N PRO A 225 -26.01 1.12 33.64
CA PRO A 225 -25.70 0.34 32.44
C PRO A 225 -24.21 0.41 32.09
N TRP A 226 -23.63 -0.71 31.65
CA TRP A 226 -22.27 -0.73 31.08
C TRP A 226 -22.26 -0.91 29.57
N LEU A 227 -23.43 -1.08 28.96
CA LEU A 227 -23.55 -1.16 27.50
C LEU A 227 -22.81 0.01 26.83
N ASP A 228 -22.06 -0.31 25.78
CA ASP A 228 -21.20 0.58 24.99
C ASP A 228 -19.96 1.15 25.69
N LEU A 229 -19.79 0.89 27.00
CA LEU A 229 -18.59 1.33 27.72
C LEU A 229 -17.35 0.56 27.30
N TRP A 230 -16.25 1.28 27.25
CA TRP A 230 -14.90 0.78 27.00
C TRP A 230 -14.11 0.62 28.29
N PHE A 231 -13.34 -0.46 28.35
CA PHE A 231 -12.48 -0.81 29.47
C PHE A 231 -11.02 -0.92 28.98
N PRO A 232 -10.05 -0.40 29.74
CA PRO A 232 -8.63 -0.45 29.38
C PRO A 232 -8.12 -1.88 29.18
N ALA A 233 -7.07 -2.03 28.36
CA ALA A 233 -6.44 -3.34 28.14
C ALA A 233 -5.83 -3.92 29.42
N SER A 234 -5.39 -3.07 30.34
CA SER A 234 -4.80 -3.42 31.64
C SER A 234 -5.75 -4.17 32.57
N ASP A 235 -7.07 -4.02 32.41
CA ASP A 235 -8.07 -4.71 33.24
C ASP A 235 -8.00 -6.24 33.05
N ILE A 236 -7.64 -6.69 31.84
CA ILE A 236 -7.44 -8.09 31.50
C ILE A 236 -6.08 -8.23 30.80
N PRO A 237 -4.98 -8.45 31.56
CA PRO A 237 -3.64 -8.48 31.00
C PRO A 237 -3.43 -9.68 30.05
N PRO A 238 -2.43 -9.63 29.14
CA PRO A 238 -2.21 -10.68 28.14
C PRO A 238 -2.10 -12.10 28.72
N GLN A 239 -1.47 -12.25 29.88
CA GLN A 239 -1.39 -13.55 30.57
C GLN A 239 -2.75 -14.12 30.99
N ALA A 240 -3.68 -13.27 31.43
CA ALA A 240 -5.03 -13.68 31.77
C ALA A 240 -5.81 -14.08 30.50
N ARG A 241 -5.64 -13.34 29.41
CA ARG A 241 -6.24 -13.69 28.09
C ARG A 241 -5.77 -15.05 27.58
N ARG A 242 -4.48 -15.35 27.71
CA ARG A 242 -3.94 -16.68 27.37
C ARG A 242 -4.55 -17.79 28.20
N LEU A 243 -4.75 -17.56 29.50
CA LEU A 243 -5.46 -18.52 30.35
C LEU A 243 -6.92 -18.66 29.95
N TYR A 244 -7.62 -17.59 29.58
CA TYR A 244 -9.00 -17.67 29.08
C TYR A 244 -9.12 -18.45 27.76
N ALA A 245 -8.10 -18.38 26.89
CA ALA A 245 -8.08 -19.20 25.68
C ALA A 245 -7.94 -20.71 25.98
N ARG A 246 -7.24 -21.05 27.08
CA ARG A 246 -7.01 -22.44 27.53
C ARG A 246 -8.10 -22.96 28.46
N ASN A 247 -8.63 -22.14 29.33
CA ASN A 247 -9.68 -22.50 30.28
C ASN A 247 -10.88 -21.59 30.03
N TRP A 248 -11.92 -22.18 29.46
CA TRP A 248 -13.06 -21.45 28.91
C TRP A 248 -14.02 -20.96 29.98
N ILE A 249 -13.85 -21.39 31.23
CA ILE A 249 -14.64 -20.92 32.34
C ILE A 249 -13.77 -20.54 33.52
N ARG A 250 -14.07 -19.40 34.11
CA ARG A 250 -13.44 -18.96 35.37
C ARG A 250 -14.53 -18.55 36.33
N VAL A 251 -14.47 -19.06 37.55
CA VAL A 251 -15.45 -18.73 38.61
C VAL A 251 -14.71 -18.24 39.84
N ILE A 252 -15.27 -17.19 40.44
CA ILE A 252 -14.87 -16.59 41.70
C ILE A 252 -16.12 -16.60 42.57
N GLY A 253 -16.20 -17.59 43.46
CA GLY A 253 -17.40 -17.82 44.26
C GLY A 253 -17.62 -16.75 45.32
N ASP A 254 -16.52 -16.24 45.88
CA ASP A 254 -16.50 -15.18 46.89
C ASP A 254 -15.20 -14.39 46.73
N VAL A 255 -15.32 -13.08 46.54
CA VAL A 255 -14.17 -12.17 46.40
C VAL A 255 -13.40 -12.00 47.72
N ASP A 256 -14.06 -12.22 48.86
CA ASP A 256 -13.46 -12.15 50.19
C ASP A 256 -13.01 -13.51 50.75
N ASP A 257 -12.97 -14.53 49.88
CA ASP A 257 -12.40 -15.83 50.20
C ASP A 257 -10.93 -15.69 50.62
N ARG A 258 -10.58 -16.29 51.77
CA ARG A 258 -9.20 -16.32 52.27
C ARG A 258 -8.30 -17.27 51.48
N THR A 259 -8.89 -18.15 50.66
CA THR A 259 -8.22 -19.20 49.88
C THR A 259 -7.43 -20.18 50.77
N ALA A 260 -7.05 -21.32 50.21
CA ALA A 260 -6.26 -22.35 50.87
C ALA A 260 -4.99 -22.59 50.06
N GLY A 261 -3.83 -22.39 50.68
CA GLY A 261 -2.53 -22.70 50.05
C GLY A 261 -2.35 -24.20 49.80
N LEU A 262 -1.40 -24.55 48.94
CA LEU A 262 -1.00 -25.93 48.67
C LEU A 262 0.13 -26.39 49.63
N MET A 263 0.21 -27.70 49.84
CA MET A 263 1.26 -28.37 50.58
C MET A 263 1.80 -29.57 49.79
N PRO A 264 3.12 -29.61 49.51
CA PRO A 264 4.10 -28.55 49.74
C PRO A 264 3.79 -27.30 48.87
N GLU A 265 4.28 -26.13 49.28
CA GLU A 265 4.08 -24.88 48.50
C GLU A 265 4.82 -24.91 47.15
N ARG A 266 5.92 -25.65 47.09
CA ARG A 266 6.71 -25.90 45.89
C ARG A 266 6.97 -27.39 45.78
N ARG A 267 6.76 -27.95 44.60
CA ARG A 267 7.00 -29.38 44.35
C ARG A 267 8.50 -29.66 44.39
N ALA A 268 8.86 -30.83 44.89
CA ALA A 268 10.26 -31.20 45.13
C ALA A 268 11.06 -31.45 43.84
N ASP A 269 10.37 -31.82 42.76
CA ASP A 269 10.95 -32.15 41.45
C ASP A 269 11.25 -30.91 40.59
N THR A 270 10.35 -29.92 40.62
CA THR A 270 10.41 -28.71 39.78
C THR A 270 10.89 -27.48 40.54
N GLY A 271 10.73 -27.43 41.87
CA GLY A 271 10.98 -26.24 42.68
C GLY A 271 9.94 -25.13 42.49
N GLU A 272 8.85 -25.40 41.77
CA GLU A 272 7.77 -24.47 41.47
C GLU A 272 6.46 -24.94 42.14
N PRO A 273 5.50 -24.03 42.41
CA PRO A 273 4.15 -24.42 42.77
C PRO A 273 3.50 -25.28 41.67
N LEU A 274 2.49 -26.07 42.03
CA LEU A 274 1.70 -26.81 41.04
C LEU A 274 1.07 -25.84 40.03
N ASP A 275 1.21 -26.11 38.73
CA ASP A 275 0.52 -25.35 37.68
C ASP A 275 -0.98 -25.62 37.74
N LEU A 276 -1.75 -24.58 38.04
CA LEU A 276 -3.19 -24.64 38.19
C LEU A 276 -3.92 -24.01 36.98
N SER A 277 -3.28 -23.93 35.81
CA SER A 277 -3.89 -23.38 34.58
C SER A 277 -5.23 -24.02 34.23
N ALA A 278 -5.36 -25.33 34.42
CA ALA A 278 -6.58 -26.11 34.17
C ALA A 278 -7.56 -26.14 35.35
N SER A 279 -7.14 -25.71 36.55
CA SER A 279 -7.95 -25.83 37.76
C SER A 279 -9.05 -24.77 37.81
N VAL A 280 -10.27 -25.22 38.14
CA VAL A 280 -11.42 -24.36 38.39
C VAL A 280 -11.28 -23.65 39.73
N LEU A 281 -10.82 -24.37 40.75
CA LEU A 281 -10.63 -23.87 42.11
C LEU A 281 -9.42 -22.96 42.26
N ARG A 282 -8.53 -22.82 41.27
CA ARG A 282 -7.32 -22.00 41.36
C ARG A 282 -7.59 -20.65 42.03
N THR A 283 -6.70 -20.24 42.93
CA THR A 283 -6.75 -18.92 43.59
C THR A 283 -6.70 -17.76 42.59
N VAL A 284 -7.24 -16.62 42.99
CA VAL A 284 -7.30 -15.40 42.19
C VAL A 284 -6.17 -14.46 42.61
N SER A 285 -5.58 -13.74 41.64
CA SER A 285 -4.62 -12.67 41.94
C SER A 285 -5.23 -11.63 42.88
N GLY A 286 -4.46 -11.18 43.86
CA GLY A 286 -4.87 -10.12 44.79
C GLY A 286 -5.26 -8.82 44.07
N TYR A 287 -4.59 -8.51 42.94
CA TYR A 287 -4.92 -7.35 42.11
C TYR A 287 -6.34 -7.44 41.51
N HIS A 288 -6.73 -8.62 41.03
CA HIS A 288 -8.06 -8.82 40.47
C HIS A 288 -9.15 -8.85 41.54
N LEU A 289 -8.88 -9.41 42.73
CA LEU A 289 -9.83 -9.34 43.85
C LEU A 289 -10.05 -7.90 44.32
N GLU A 290 -9.00 -7.09 44.40
CA GLU A 290 -9.11 -5.65 44.69
C GLU A 290 -9.91 -4.93 43.59
N TYR A 291 -9.68 -5.27 42.32
CA TYR A 291 -10.49 -4.77 41.20
C TYR A 291 -11.99 -5.06 41.40
N LEU A 292 -12.36 -6.31 41.65
CA LEU A 292 -13.76 -6.72 41.83
C LEU A 292 -14.43 -6.00 43.01
N ARG A 293 -13.75 -5.86 44.16
CA ARG A 293 -14.27 -5.10 45.32
C ARG A 293 -14.58 -3.65 44.96
N ASN A 294 -13.69 -3.03 44.21
CA ASN A 294 -13.78 -1.62 43.85
C ASN A 294 -14.95 -1.31 42.89
N ILE A 295 -15.33 -2.28 42.04
CA ILE A 295 -16.53 -2.19 41.20
C ILE A 295 -17.79 -2.76 41.87
N GLY A 296 -17.72 -3.09 43.17
CA GLY A 296 -18.85 -3.58 43.96
C GLY A 296 -19.30 -5.00 43.60
N VAL A 297 -18.38 -5.87 43.19
CA VAL A 297 -18.66 -7.26 42.81
C VAL A 297 -18.17 -8.21 43.91
N ALA A 298 -19.06 -9.08 44.40
CA ALA A 298 -18.76 -10.06 45.44
C ALA A 298 -18.56 -11.49 44.90
N SER A 299 -19.08 -11.77 43.70
CA SER A 299 -18.84 -13.03 42.97
C SER A 299 -18.78 -12.76 41.47
N SER A 300 -18.01 -13.57 40.74
CA SER A 300 -17.80 -13.37 39.31
C SER A 300 -17.70 -14.69 38.57
N MET A 301 -18.16 -14.72 37.33
CA MET A 301 -17.89 -15.80 36.39
C MET A 301 -17.57 -15.21 35.03
N SER A 302 -16.63 -15.80 34.31
CA SER A 302 -16.42 -15.47 32.90
C SER A 302 -16.41 -16.72 32.02
N VAL A 303 -16.98 -16.61 30.83
CA VAL A 303 -16.96 -17.64 29.78
C VAL A 303 -16.24 -17.10 28.55
N SER A 304 -15.28 -17.85 28.03
CA SER A 304 -14.50 -17.44 26.86
C SER A 304 -15.27 -17.56 25.56
N LEU A 305 -15.09 -16.57 24.68
CA LEU A 305 -15.60 -16.59 23.30
C LEU A 305 -14.41 -16.60 22.35
N LEU A 306 -14.30 -17.67 21.56
CA LEU A 306 -13.21 -17.85 20.61
C LEU A 306 -13.67 -17.62 19.17
N HIS A 307 -12.78 -17.09 18.34
CA HIS A 307 -12.92 -17.02 16.90
C HIS A 307 -11.60 -17.41 16.26
N GLU A 308 -11.61 -18.42 15.38
CA GLU A 308 -10.40 -18.97 14.74
C GLU A 308 -9.27 -19.36 15.72
N GLY A 309 -9.62 -19.80 16.93
CA GLY A 309 -8.65 -20.18 17.98
C GLY A 309 -8.12 -19.01 18.80
N GLU A 310 -8.45 -17.77 18.46
CA GLU A 310 -8.09 -16.59 19.25
C GLU A 310 -9.24 -16.15 20.18
N LEU A 311 -8.88 -15.56 21.33
CA LEU A 311 -9.84 -15.01 22.28
C LEU A 311 -10.48 -13.73 21.69
N TRP A 312 -11.69 -13.86 21.19
CA TRP A 312 -12.47 -12.77 20.61
C TRP A 312 -13.11 -11.88 21.69
N GLY A 313 -13.56 -12.51 22.78
CA GLY A 313 -14.27 -11.84 23.85
C GLY A 313 -14.56 -12.75 25.04
N LEU A 314 -15.33 -12.23 25.99
CA LEU A 314 -15.78 -12.93 27.18
C LEU A 314 -17.26 -12.64 27.41
N ILE A 315 -18.01 -13.61 27.91
CA ILE A 315 -19.19 -13.30 28.71
C ILE A 315 -18.72 -13.12 30.14
N ALA A 316 -18.89 -11.93 30.73
CA ALA A 316 -18.56 -11.66 32.12
C ALA A 316 -19.85 -11.49 32.94
N CYS A 317 -19.92 -12.20 34.06
CA CYS A 317 -21.04 -12.24 34.97
C CYS A 317 -20.60 -11.72 36.35
N HIS A 318 -21.40 -10.86 36.96
CA HIS A 318 -21.10 -10.22 38.24
C HIS A 318 -22.29 -10.35 39.20
N GLY A 319 -22.02 -10.70 40.45
CA GLY A 319 -23.00 -10.82 41.53
C GLY A 319 -22.69 -9.89 42.69
N ASP A 320 -23.74 -9.40 43.35
CA ASP A 320 -23.62 -8.56 44.56
C ASP A 320 -23.36 -9.36 45.84
N GLU A 321 -23.60 -10.67 45.79
CA GLU A 321 -23.42 -11.59 46.90
C GLU A 321 -22.50 -12.75 46.49
N PRO A 322 -21.79 -13.39 47.44
CA PRO A 322 -21.09 -14.64 47.21
C PRO A 322 -22.00 -15.69 46.58
N ARG A 323 -21.58 -16.26 45.45
CA ARG A 323 -22.37 -17.22 44.67
C ARG A 323 -21.50 -18.36 44.19
N ARG A 324 -21.78 -19.56 44.69
CA ARG A 324 -21.15 -20.79 44.23
C ARG A 324 -22.03 -21.43 43.17
N LEU A 325 -21.49 -21.56 41.97
CA LEU A 325 -22.14 -22.30 40.89
C LEU A 325 -21.77 -23.77 40.99
N SER A 326 -22.75 -24.66 40.82
CA SER A 326 -22.47 -26.10 40.77
C SER A 326 -21.68 -26.45 39.50
N PRO A 327 -20.92 -27.56 39.51
CA PRO A 327 -20.20 -28.04 38.33
C PRO A 327 -21.09 -28.16 37.08
N GLU A 328 -22.36 -28.53 37.25
CA GLU A 328 -23.29 -28.69 36.14
C GLU A 328 -23.69 -27.35 35.51
N VAL A 329 -23.91 -26.31 36.33
CA VAL A 329 -24.19 -24.95 35.82
C VAL A 329 -22.96 -24.37 35.13
N ARG A 330 -21.75 -24.72 35.58
CA ARG A 330 -20.51 -24.31 34.92
C ARG A 330 -20.34 -25.00 33.56
N ALA A 331 -20.47 -26.32 33.50
CA ALA A 331 -20.41 -27.08 32.25
C ALA A 331 -21.46 -26.60 31.22
N ALA A 332 -22.65 -26.25 31.71
CA ALA A 332 -23.70 -25.62 30.94
C ALA A 332 -23.29 -24.28 30.30
N CYS A 333 -22.70 -23.39 31.10
CA CYS A 333 -22.22 -22.09 30.64
C CYS A 333 -21.07 -22.24 29.64
N GLU A 334 -20.15 -23.17 29.91
CA GLU A 334 -19.03 -23.50 29.03
C GLU A 334 -19.54 -24.02 27.67
N PHE A 335 -20.44 -25.00 27.66
CA PHE A 335 -21.07 -25.51 26.43
C PHE A 335 -21.77 -24.39 25.64
N PHE A 336 -22.41 -23.47 26.36
CA PHE A 336 -23.03 -22.32 25.74
C PHE A 336 -22.01 -21.35 25.13
N GLY A 337 -20.86 -21.14 25.80
CA GLY A 337 -19.71 -20.41 25.24
C GLY A 337 -19.17 -21.04 23.95
N ILE A 338 -19.04 -22.37 23.90
CA ILE A 338 -18.66 -23.13 22.70
C ILE A 338 -19.66 -22.91 21.57
N ALA A 339 -20.94 -23.13 21.84
CA ALA A 339 -21.98 -22.98 20.83
C ALA A 339 -22.10 -21.54 20.33
N LEU A 340 -21.97 -20.56 21.22
CA LEU A 340 -21.96 -19.14 20.88
C LEU A 340 -20.75 -18.77 20.02
N SER A 341 -19.56 -19.24 20.37
CA SER A 341 -18.33 -19.02 19.59
C SER A 341 -18.48 -19.53 18.15
N LEU A 342 -19.03 -20.74 17.98
CA LEU A 342 -19.31 -21.31 16.65
C LEU A 342 -20.37 -20.50 15.89
N GLN A 343 -21.44 -20.07 16.57
CA GLN A 343 -22.48 -19.27 15.94
C GLN A 343 -21.99 -17.87 15.55
N LEU A 344 -21.16 -17.24 16.39
CA LEU A 344 -20.52 -15.95 16.09
C LEU A 344 -19.65 -16.06 14.84
N ALA A 345 -18.83 -17.11 14.74
CA ALA A 345 -18.04 -17.36 13.54
C ALA A 345 -18.92 -17.55 12.29
N ALA A 346 -20.04 -18.28 12.41
CA ALA A 346 -20.96 -18.48 11.29
C ALA A 346 -21.73 -17.21 10.89
N VAL A 347 -22.07 -16.34 11.83
CA VAL A 347 -22.70 -15.04 11.55
C VAL A 347 -21.69 -14.08 10.92
N ALA A 348 -20.51 -13.92 11.52
CA ALA A 348 -19.43 -13.08 10.98
C ALA A 348 -19.02 -13.50 9.56
N GLY A 349 -18.85 -14.82 9.32
CA GLY A 349 -18.53 -15.33 7.98
C GLY A 349 -19.62 -15.06 6.94
N ARG A 350 -20.90 -15.02 7.34
CA ARG A 350 -22.00 -14.62 6.44
C ARG A 350 -21.96 -13.12 6.15
N GLU A 351 -21.75 -12.29 7.17
CA GLU A 351 -21.60 -10.83 7.01
C GLU A 351 -20.45 -10.50 6.04
N GLU A 352 -19.29 -11.15 6.22
CA GLU A 352 -18.12 -10.99 5.34
C GLU A 352 -18.41 -11.48 3.90
N ALA A 353 -19.08 -12.62 3.73
CA ALA A 353 -19.45 -13.13 2.41
C ALA A 353 -20.42 -12.19 1.68
N ASP A 354 -21.41 -11.64 2.40
CA ASP A 354 -22.35 -10.67 1.85
C ASP A 354 -21.67 -9.35 1.49
N GLU A 355 -20.71 -8.89 2.31
CA GLU A 355 -19.89 -7.73 2.01
C GLU A 355 -19.03 -7.96 0.75
N LEU A 356 -18.34 -9.09 0.67
CA LEU A 356 -17.54 -9.44 -0.52
C LEU A 356 -18.41 -9.52 -1.78
N ALA A 357 -19.61 -10.08 -1.69
CA ALA A 357 -20.55 -10.11 -2.80
C ALA A 357 -21.00 -8.70 -3.22
N ARG A 358 -21.24 -7.78 -2.28
CA ARG A 358 -21.53 -6.37 -2.57
C ARG A 358 -20.34 -5.68 -3.24
N ASN A 359 -19.14 -5.82 -2.68
CA ASN A 359 -17.92 -5.17 -3.19
C ASN A 359 -17.55 -5.70 -4.58
N ARG A 360 -17.75 -6.99 -4.87
CA ARG A 360 -17.56 -7.55 -6.23
C ARG A 360 -18.56 -7.01 -7.25
N ARG A 361 -19.82 -6.78 -6.87
CA ARG A 361 -20.80 -6.11 -7.77
C ARG A 361 -20.38 -4.67 -8.05
N ALA A 362 -19.89 -3.96 -7.04
CA ALA A 362 -19.34 -2.62 -7.21
C ALA A 362 -18.10 -2.63 -8.13
N LEU A 363 -17.17 -3.58 -7.93
CA LEU A 363 -16.01 -3.76 -8.81
C LEU A 363 -16.41 -3.97 -10.26
N ALA A 364 -17.37 -4.87 -10.52
CA ALA A 364 -17.87 -5.13 -11.86
C ALA A 364 -18.47 -3.85 -12.50
N ALA A 365 -19.15 -3.02 -11.71
CA ALA A 365 -19.67 -1.73 -12.18
C ALA A 365 -18.56 -0.72 -12.50
N VAL A 366 -17.50 -0.65 -11.68
CA VAL A 366 -16.32 0.18 -11.94
C VAL A 366 -15.62 -0.27 -13.22
N LEU A 367 -15.36 -1.57 -13.37
CA LEU A 367 -14.71 -2.14 -14.55
C LEU A 367 -15.56 -1.95 -15.82
N ALA A 368 -16.89 -2.04 -15.75
CA ALA A 368 -17.77 -1.79 -16.89
C ALA A 368 -17.71 -0.34 -17.40
N ARG A 369 -17.29 0.62 -16.56
CA ARG A 369 -17.12 2.05 -16.93
C ARG A 369 -15.76 2.36 -17.55
N LEU A 370 -14.80 1.42 -17.51
CA LEU A 370 -13.52 1.53 -18.22
C LEU A 370 -13.73 1.38 -19.74
N THR A 371 -14.25 2.43 -20.37
CA THR A 371 -14.66 2.44 -21.77
C THR A 371 -13.48 2.48 -22.76
N SER A 372 -12.37 3.14 -22.41
CA SER A 372 -11.22 3.31 -23.32
C SER A 372 -10.10 2.29 -23.13
N GLY A 373 -10.18 1.46 -22.08
CA GLY A 373 -9.10 0.54 -21.68
C GLY A 373 -7.87 1.23 -21.07
N ALA A 374 -7.90 2.55 -20.89
CA ALA A 374 -6.86 3.30 -20.17
C ALA A 374 -7.12 3.27 -18.65
N PRO A 375 -6.11 2.93 -17.83
CA PRO A 375 -6.23 2.99 -16.36
C PRO A 375 -6.64 4.37 -15.83
N ASP A 376 -6.26 5.43 -16.53
CA ASP A 376 -6.53 6.83 -16.18
C ASP A 376 -8.03 7.13 -16.08
N ASP A 377 -8.88 6.37 -16.80
CA ASP A 377 -10.34 6.51 -16.73
C ASP A 377 -10.89 6.15 -15.35
N LEU A 378 -10.19 5.33 -14.56
CA LEU A 378 -10.56 5.03 -13.17
C LEU A 378 -10.54 6.27 -12.28
N MET A 379 -9.74 7.27 -12.64
CA MET A 379 -9.59 8.50 -11.85
C MET A 379 -10.61 9.58 -12.22
N ARG A 380 -11.46 9.34 -13.22
CA ARG A 380 -12.49 10.30 -13.60
C ARG A 380 -13.61 10.37 -12.57
N PRO A 381 -14.20 11.56 -12.34
CA PRO A 381 -15.40 11.69 -11.51
C PRO A 381 -16.51 10.74 -11.97
N GLY A 382 -17.11 10.00 -11.04
CA GLY A 382 -18.17 9.03 -11.34
C GLY A 382 -17.69 7.65 -11.78
N SER A 383 -16.38 7.37 -11.75
CA SER A 383 -15.86 6.00 -11.98
C SER A 383 -16.39 4.99 -10.97
N GLY A 384 -16.67 5.41 -9.73
CA GLY A 384 -17.04 4.54 -8.62
C GLY A 384 -15.84 3.98 -7.85
N LEU A 385 -14.61 4.39 -8.19
CA LEU A 385 -13.38 3.85 -7.61
C LEU A 385 -13.24 4.12 -6.11
N VAL A 386 -13.68 5.29 -5.66
CA VAL A 386 -13.57 5.74 -4.27
C VAL A 386 -14.65 5.06 -3.43
N GLU A 387 -15.86 4.98 -3.98
CA GLU A 387 -17.02 4.31 -3.39
C GLU A 387 -16.84 2.80 -3.30
N LEU A 388 -16.02 2.19 -4.16
CA LEU A 388 -15.73 0.76 -4.14
C LEU A 388 -15.24 0.27 -2.77
N LEU A 389 -14.44 1.09 -2.09
CA LEU A 389 -13.81 0.76 -0.82
C LEU A 389 -14.22 1.73 0.30
N ASP A 390 -15.32 2.47 0.15
CA ASP A 390 -15.75 3.50 1.11
C ASP A 390 -14.57 4.39 1.58
N ALA A 391 -13.79 4.88 0.61
CA ALA A 391 -12.62 5.72 0.86
C ALA A 391 -12.98 7.21 0.73
N ASP A 392 -12.10 8.10 1.20
CA ASP A 392 -12.24 9.54 0.96
C ASP A 392 -11.61 9.95 -0.37
N GLY A 393 -10.56 9.25 -0.79
CA GLY A 393 -9.92 9.45 -2.08
C GLY A 393 -9.06 8.28 -2.52
N ALA A 394 -8.66 8.33 -3.79
CA ALA A 394 -7.80 7.36 -4.43
C ALA A 394 -6.74 8.07 -5.28
N VAL A 395 -5.59 7.42 -5.48
CA VAL A 395 -4.47 7.95 -6.23
C VAL A 395 -3.79 6.87 -7.07
N LEU A 396 -3.44 7.22 -8.29
CA LEU A 396 -2.68 6.42 -9.24
C LEU A 396 -1.42 7.21 -9.56
N LEU A 397 -0.28 6.66 -9.14
CA LEU A 397 1.03 7.18 -9.52
C LEU A 397 1.52 6.39 -10.73
N ARG A 398 1.88 7.10 -11.80
CA ARG A 398 2.43 6.53 -13.03
C ARG A 398 3.56 7.40 -13.56
N GLY A 399 4.80 6.95 -13.39
CA GLY A 399 6.00 7.70 -13.76
C GLY A 399 6.04 9.07 -13.07
N THR A 400 5.83 10.15 -13.82
CA THR A 400 5.77 11.52 -13.28
C THR A 400 4.35 12.05 -13.10
N GLU A 401 3.34 11.28 -13.54
CA GLU A 401 1.94 11.67 -13.47
C GLU A 401 1.31 11.18 -12.17
N THR A 402 0.56 12.06 -11.51
CA THR A 402 -0.25 11.76 -10.32
C THR A 402 -1.70 12.03 -10.66
N LEU A 403 -2.50 10.98 -10.72
CA LEU A 403 -3.93 11.06 -10.98
C LEU A 403 -4.70 10.77 -9.70
N THR A 404 -5.70 11.58 -9.39
CA THR A 404 -6.44 11.52 -8.12
C THR A 404 -7.94 11.46 -8.36
N ALA A 405 -8.66 10.70 -7.54
CA ALA A 405 -10.12 10.67 -7.50
C ALA A 405 -10.62 10.91 -6.07
N GLY A 406 -11.80 11.54 -5.95
CA GLY A 406 -12.40 11.86 -4.66
C GLY A 406 -11.85 13.15 -4.06
N ALA A 407 -11.62 13.15 -2.76
CA ALA A 407 -11.04 14.29 -2.06
C ALA A 407 -9.62 14.64 -2.57
N PRO A 408 -9.19 15.92 -2.46
CA PRO A 408 -7.86 16.33 -2.89
C PRO A 408 -6.78 15.56 -2.13
N LEU A 409 -5.74 15.16 -2.87
CA LEU A 409 -4.58 14.46 -2.32
C LEU A 409 -3.83 15.39 -1.36
N PRO A 410 -3.56 14.98 -0.11
CA PRO A 410 -2.70 15.76 0.78
C PRO A 410 -1.26 15.82 0.27
N ASP A 411 -0.61 16.98 0.37
CA ASP A 411 0.74 17.21 -0.18
C ASP A 411 1.80 16.23 0.38
N ALA A 412 1.69 15.87 1.66
CA ALA A 412 2.60 14.90 2.30
C ALA A 412 2.44 13.47 1.78
N LEU A 413 1.29 13.13 1.17
CA LEU A 413 0.97 11.75 0.80
C LEU A 413 1.78 11.26 -0.41
N SER A 414 2.07 12.12 -1.38
CA SER A 414 2.83 11.73 -2.59
C SER A 414 4.24 11.22 -2.25
N GLY A 415 4.97 11.95 -1.39
CA GLY A 415 6.30 11.56 -0.94
C GLY A 415 6.29 10.29 -0.08
N LEU A 416 5.27 10.13 0.76
CA LEU A 416 5.08 8.94 1.58
C LEU A 416 4.80 7.70 0.73
N LEU A 417 3.90 7.82 -0.26
CA LEU A 417 3.52 6.74 -1.16
C LEU A 417 4.73 6.22 -1.94
N ALA A 418 5.54 7.11 -2.52
CA ALA A 418 6.76 6.72 -3.24
C ALA A 418 7.79 6.00 -2.34
N ARG A 419 7.85 6.33 -1.04
CA ARG A 419 8.70 5.62 -0.08
C ARG A 419 8.14 4.23 0.21
N LEU A 420 6.86 4.12 0.56
CA LEU A 420 6.20 2.84 0.86
C LEU A 420 6.18 1.88 -0.33
N ALA A 421 6.09 2.41 -1.56
CA ALA A 421 6.13 1.63 -2.79
C ALA A 421 7.45 0.88 -2.99
N ARG A 422 8.59 1.52 -2.64
CA ARG A 422 9.93 0.94 -2.83
C ARG A 422 10.19 -0.23 -1.88
N ASP A 423 9.61 -0.18 -0.69
CA ASP A 423 9.78 -1.20 0.34
C ASP A 423 8.73 -2.33 0.22
N GLY A 424 7.66 -2.12 -0.57
CA GLY A 424 6.54 -3.05 -0.72
C GLY A 424 6.74 -4.15 -1.76
N SER A 425 6.09 -5.29 -1.55
CA SER A 425 5.96 -6.37 -2.54
C SER A 425 4.97 -5.97 -3.65
N VAL A 426 5.38 -6.11 -4.91
CA VAL A 426 4.50 -5.86 -6.07
C VAL A 426 3.30 -6.82 -6.03
N GLY A 427 2.10 -6.26 -6.17
CA GLY A 427 0.85 -7.03 -6.18
C GLY A 427 0.33 -7.51 -4.83
N GLU A 428 1.03 -7.21 -3.73
CA GLU A 428 0.55 -7.48 -2.37
C GLU A 428 -0.23 -6.26 -1.83
N VAL A 429 -1.40 -6.51 -1.23
CA VAL A 429 -2.20 -5.44 -0.62
C VAL A 429 -1.61 -5.09 0.74
N TRP A 430 -1.05 -3.89 0.87
CA TRP A 430 -0.70 -3.34 2.17
C TRP A 430 -1.79 -2.38 2.65
N SER A 431 -2.20 -2.46 3.92
CA SER A 431 -3.22 -1.57 4.46
C SER A 431 -3.04 -1.29 5.95
N SER A 432 -3.41 -0.08 6.37
CA SER A 432 -3.46 0.35 7.76
C SER A 432 -4.64 1.30 7.98
N ASP A 433 -5.36 1.15 9.09
CA ASP A 433 -6.42 2.07 9.58
C ASP A 433 -5.88 3.13 10.55
N ARG A 434 -4.55 3.13 10.72
CA ARG A 434 -3.81 3.74 11.83
C ARG A 434 -2.44 4.24 11.33
N LEU A 435 -2.41 4.87 10.16
CA LEU A 435 -1.19 5.26 9.47
C LEU A 435 -0.25 6.15 10.31
N PRO A 436 -0.73 7.17 11.07
CA PRO A 436 0.14 7.97 11.94
C PRO A 436 1.01 7.11 12.87
N GLU A 437 0.39 6.09 13.47
CA GLU A 437 1.06 5.19 14.41
C GLU A 437 2.06 4.25 13.73
N VAL A 438 1.83 3.88 12.47
CA VAL A 438 2.80 3.13 11.66
C VAL A 438 4.03 3.99 11.34
N LEU A 439 3.84 5.31 11.21
CA LEU A 439 4.89 6.27 10.95
C LEU A 439 5.59 6.76 12.23
N GLY A 440 5.08 6.37 13.41
CA GLY A 440 5.59 6.86 14.70
C GLY A 440 5.29 8.34 14.96
N LEU A 441 4.20 8.86 14.39
CA LEU A 441 3.76 10.25 14.52
C LEU A 441 2.58 10.34 15.48
N GLU A 442 2.54 11.43 16.25
CA GLU A 442 1.37 11.75 17.07
C GLU A 442 0.20 12.24 16.17
N PRO A 443 -1.07 12.02 16.57
CA PRO A 443 -2.22 12.41 15.74
C PRO A 443 -2.25 13.90 15.36
N GLU A 444 -1.80 14.79 16.25
CA GLU A 444 -1.73 16.23 15.99
C GLU A 444 -0.65 16.60 14.96
N GLU A 445 0.49 15.91 15.01
CA GLU A 445 1.58 16.07 14.03
C GLU A 445 1.15 15.56 12.66
N ALA A 446 0.53 14.37 12.62
CA ALA A 446 -0.02 13.80 11.39
C ALA A 446 -1.10 14.70 10.78
N GLU A 447 -1.99 15.29 11.58
CA GLU A 447 -2.98 16.26 11.11
C GLU A 447 -2.32 17.52 10.53
N ALA A 448 -1.30 18.06 11.22
CA ALA A 448 -0.56 19.24 10.75
C ALA A 448 0.19 18.98 9.43
N GLU A 449 0.71 17.76 9.23
CA GLU A 449 1.34 17.32 7.99
C GLU A 449 0.33 16.86 6.92
N GLY A 450 -0.97 16.79 7.23
CA GLY A 450 -2.01 16.33 6.31
C GLY A 450 -1.97 14.83 6.03
N ILE A 451 -1.36 14.03 6.89
CA ILE A 451 -1.27 12.58 6.75
C ILE A 451 -2.65 11.95 7.04
N PRO A 452 -3.20 11.13 6.12
CA PRO A 452 -4.48 10.47 6.34
C PRO A 452 -4.38 9.42 7.46
N ALA A 453 -5.49 9.12 8.12
CA ALA A 453 -5.49 8.10 9.17
C ALA A 453 -5.51 6.67 8.61
N GLY A 454 -6.16 6.46 7.46
CA GLY A 454 -6.21 5.16 6.79
C GLY A 454 -5.54 5.20 5.42
N LEU A 455 -4.81 4.13 5.09
CA LEU A 455 -4.17 3.94 3.78
C LEU A 455 -4.22 2.47 3.37
N LEU A 456 -4.58 2.22 2.10
CA LEU A 456 -4.47 0.94 1.42
C LEU A 456 -3.68 1.18 0.13
N LEU A 457 -2.59 0.44 -0.09
CA LEU A 457 -1.69 0.64 -1.23
C LEU A 457 -1.32 -0.68 -1.92
N LEU A 458 -1.15 -0.60 -3.24
CA LEU A 458 -0.89 -1.70 -4.16
C LEU A 458 0.14 -1.27 -5.23
N PRO A 459 1.42 -1.65 -5.10
CA PRO A 459 2.46 -1.29 -6.07
C PRO A 459 2.31 -2.06 -7.39
N PHE A 460 2.42 -1.37 -8.53
CA PHE A 460 2.51 -1.97 -9.86
C PHE A 460 3.94 -2.41 -10.20
N ASN A 461 4.94 -1.65 -9.75
CA ASN A 461 6.36 -1.93 -9.94
C ASN A 461 7.19 -1.34 -8.78
N ARG A 462 8.52 -1.52 -8.85
CA ARG A 462 9.47 -0.99 -7.85
C ARG A 462 9.93 0.43 -8.15
N ASP A 463 9.55 0.97 -9.31
CA ASP A 463 9.94 2.31 -9.76
C ASP A 463 9.03 3.41 -9.19
N GLY A 464 7.96 3.02 -8.48
CA GLY A 464 7.08 3.92 -7.74
C GLY A 464 5.64 3.95 -8.24
N ASP A 465 5.31 3.23 -9.31
CA ASP A 465 3.94 3.17 -9.81
C ASP A 465 3.06 2.36 -8.85
N LEU A 466 1.92 2.93 -8.48
CA LEU A 466 1.01 2.30 -7.53
C LEU A 466 -0.42 2.81 -7.66
N LEU A 467 -1.32 2.02 -7.11
CA LEU A 467 -2.69 2.40 -6.82
C LEU A 467 -2.88 2.43 -5.30
N ALA A 468 -3.45 3.51 -4.77
CA ALA A 468 -3.74 3.61 -3.35
C ALA A 468 -5.08 4.30 -3.08
N TRP A 469 -5.66 3.98 -1.93
CA TRP A 469 -6.84 4.61 -1.36
C TRP A 469 -6.51 5.11 0.04
N TRP A 470 -7.12 6.22 0.41
CA TRP A 470 -6.91 6.79 1.73
C TRP A 470 -8.24 7.18 2.37
N ARG A 471 -8.24 7.17 3.70
CA ARG A 471 -9.35 7.58 4.55
C ARG A 471 -8.87 8.64 5.53
N ARG A 472 -9.70 9.65 5.74
CA ARG A 472 -9.51 10.67 6.76
C ARG A 472 -9.64 10.04 8.13
N GLU A 473 -9.16 10.80 9.10
CA GLU A 473 -9.46 10.51 10.49
C GLU A 473 -10.98 10.46 10.69
N GLN A 474 -11.44 9.43 11.38
CA GLN A 474 -12.80 9.33 11.88
C GLN A 474 -12.72 9.31 13.40
N PRO A 475 -12.75 10.48 14.06
CA PRO A 475 -12.66 10.56 15.51
C PRO A 475 -13.86 9.82 16.11
N ALA A 476 -13.57 8.72 16.83
CA ALA A 476 -14.60 7.90 17.46
C ALA A 476 -14.70 8.28 18.93
N PRO A 477 -15.82 8.88 19.39
CA PRO A 477 -16.03 9.08 20.81
C PRO A 477 -16.13 7.71 21.48
N ARG A 478 -15.27 7.46 22.47
CA ARG A 478 -15.34 6.29 23.33
C ARG A 478 -15.75 6.76 24.73
N GLU A 479 -16.82 6.16 25.23
CA GLU A 479 -17.22 6.30 26.62
C GLU A 479 -16.47 5.24 27.42
N TRP A 480 -15.47 5.68 28.18
CA TRP A 480 -14.69 4.80 29.02
C TRP A 480 -15.31 4.69 30.40
N ALA A 481 -15.34 3.47 30.94
CA ALA A 481 -15.76 3.22 32.31
C ALA A 481 -14.83 3.89 33.34
N ALA A 482 -13.58 4.19 32.95
CA ALA A 482 -12.62 4.97 33.72
C ALA A 482 -11.68 5.76 32.78
N ASP A 483 -11.09 6.84 33.29
CA ASP A 483 -10.07 7.61 32.56
C ASP A 483 -8.85 6.73 32.22
N PRO A 484 -8.62 6.38 30.93
CA PRO A 484 -7.51 5.53 30.52
C PRO A 484 -6.18 6.19 30.86
N SER A 485 -6.15 7.52 30.80
CA SER A 485 -5.40 8.51 31.59
C SER A 485 -4.54 8.15 32.77
N ARG A 486 -5.16 7.49 33.74
CA ARG A 486 -4.66 7.40 35.11
C ARG A 486 -5.28 6.17 35.76
N PRO A 487 -4.89 4.95 35.39
CA PRO A 487 -5.55 3.74 35.90
C PRO A 487 -5.29 3.49 37.41
N VAL A 488 -4.47 4.32 38.08
CA VAL A 488 -3.91 4.06 39.41
C VAL A 488 -4.12 5.24 40.37
N ARG A 489 -4.45 4.95 41.64
CA ARG A 489 -4.30 5.88 42.78
C ARG A 489 -3.46 5.19 43.88
N THR A 490 -2.58 5.95 44.52
CA THR A 490 -1.73 5.48 45.62
C THR A 490 -2.53 5.32 46.92
N GLY A 491 -2.50 4.13 47.52
CA GLY A 491 -3.13 3.82 48.81
C GLY A 491 -2.10 3.58 49.92
N PRO A 492 -2.54 3.27 51.17
CA PRO A 492 -1.64 3.06 52.32
C PRO A 492 -0.66 1.88 52.18
N GLY A 493 -0.86 1.02 51.17
CA GLY A 493 -0.02 -0.14 50.86
C GLY A 493 0.73 -0.04 49.53
N GLY A 494 1.03 1.18 49.06
CA GLY A 494 1.77 1.46 47.82
C GLY A 494 0.91 1.98 46.66
N GLU A 495 1.53 2.15 45.50
CA GLU A 495 0.82 2.38 44.23
C GLU A 495 0.06 1.10 43.86
N ARG A 496 -1.25 1.18 43.57
CA ARG A 496 -2.09 0.01 43.28
C ARG A 496 -3.14 0.32 42.21
N LEU A 497 -3.42 -0.67 41.35
CA LEU A 497 -4.56 -0.65 40.43
C LEU A 497 -5.87 -0.60 41.24
N THR A 498 -6.58 0.51 41.13
CA THR A 498 -7.92 0.67 41.70
C THR A 498 -8.86 1.04 40.55
N PRO A 499 -9.76 0.15 40.08
CA PRO A 499 -10.84 0.60 39.22
C PRO A 499 -11.75 1.53 40.03
N ARG A 500 -12.14 2.64 39.44
CA ARG A 500 -12.75 3.76 40.16
C ARG A 500 -14.24 3.51 40.36
N GLY A 501 -14.76 3.96 41.50
CA GLY A 501 -16.20 3.97 41.78
C GLY A 501 -17.00 4.75 40.72
N SER A 502 -17.98 4.06 40.17
CA SER A 502 -19.25 4.41 39.52
C SER A 502 -19.76 5.88 39.43
N ALA A 503 -18.96 6.91 39.09
CA ALA A 503 -19.57 8.25 38.92
C ALA A 503 -19.01 9.15 37.81
N ALA A 504 -17.99 8.74 37.06
CA ALA A 504 -17.47 9.55 35.96
C ALA A 504 -17.17 8.68 34.74
N VAL A 505 -18.17 8.49 33.87
CA VAL A 505 -17.94 8.04 32.49
C VAL A 505 -16.99 9.05 31.85
N TYR A 506 -15.79 8.59 31.48
CA TYR A 506 -14.80 9.45 30.85
C TYR A 506 -14.99 9.38 29.34
N ARG A 507 -15.28 10.52 28.72
CA ARG A 507 -15.40 10.61 27.28
C ARG A 507 -14.04 10.98 26.70
N ALA A 508 -13.45 10.05 25.96
CA ALA A 508 -12.24 10.29 25.20
C ALA A 508 -12.53 10.08 23.72
N THR A 509 -12.07 10.98 22.88
CA THR A 509 -12.12 10.78 21.44
C THR A 509 -10.84 10.08 21.02
N VAL A 510 -10.96 8.90 20.41
CA VAL A 510 -9.79 8.24 19.82
C VAL A 510 -9.47 8.94 18.51
N ARG A 511 -8.26 9.47 18.43
CA ARG A 511 -7.70 10.18 17.28
C ARG A 511 -6.71 9.31 16.51
N GLY A 512 -6.34 9.75 15.30
CA GLY A 512 -5.31 9.12 14.46
C GLY A 512 -5.75 7.83 13.75
N ARG A 513 -7.05 7.52 13.72
CA ARG A 513 -7.61 6.31 13.09
C ARG A 513 -8.72 6.59 12.10
N SER A 514 -8.84 5.75 11.09
CA SER A 514 -9.97 5.69 10.17
C SER A 514 -10.86 4.49 10.46
N ALA A 515 -11.96 4.34 9.70
CA ALA A 515 -12.62 3.05 9.58
C ALA A 515 -11.61 1.97 9.11
N PRO A 516 -11.67 0.73 9.65
CA PRO A 516 -10.78 -0.35 9.26
C PRO A 516 -11.04 -0.82 7.83
N TRP A 517 -9.98 -1.23 7.12
CA TRP A 517 -10.12 -1.89 5.82
C TRP A 517 -10.61 -3.32 6.05
N SER A 518 -11.78 -3.68 5.52
CA SER A 518 -12.32 -5.03 5.71
C SER A 518 -11.53 -6.07 4.89
N PRO A 519 -11.56 -7.36 5.28
CA PRO A 519 -11.01 -8.43 4.44
C PRO A 519 -11.58 -8.42 3.02
N ALA A 520 -12.89 -8.18 2.87
CA ALA A 520 -13.57 -8.10 1.59
C ALA A 520 -13.04 -6.94 0.72
N GLN A 521 -12.81 -5.76 1.31
CA GLN A 521 -12.24 -4.60 0.62
C GLN A 521 -10.82 -4.88 0.11
N ARG A 522 -9.97 -5.53 0.92
CA ARG A 522 -8.61 -5.92 0.49
C ARG A 522 -8.63 -6.88 -0.69
N VAL A 523 -9.49 -7.89 -0.67
CA VAL A 523 -9.64 -8.85 -1.79
C VAL A 523 -10.02 -8.13 -3.08
N VAL A 524 -11.02 -7.26 -3.02
CA VAL A 524 -11.52 -6.53 -4.19
C VAL A 524 -10.52 -5.50 -4.72
N ALA A 525 -9.76 -4.83 -3.85
CA ALA A 525 -8.66 -3.96 -4.26
C ALA A 525 -7.59 -4.73 -5.04
N GLY A 526 -7.22 -5.93 -4.57
CA GLY A 526 -6.29 -6.82 -5.28
C GLY A 526 -6.85 -7.37 -6.59
N GLU A 527 -8.14 -7.66 -6.67
CA GLU A 527 -8.84 -8.02 -7.92
C GLU A 527 -8.77 -6.88 -8.94
N LEU A 528 -9.11 -5.64 -8.53
CA LEU A 528 -9.01 -4.47 -9.39
C LEU A 528 -7.58 -4.25 -9.89
N TRP A 529 -6.60 -4.33 -8.99
CA TRP A 529 -5.19 -4.17 -9.35
C TRP A 529 -4.76 -5.17 -10.40
N ARG A 530 -5.17 -6.46 -10.30
CA ARG A 530 -4.86 -7.48 -11.31
C ARG A 530 -5.43 -7.14 -12.68
N GLU A 531 -6.67 -6.67 -12.74
CA GLU A 531 -7.31 -6.26 -14.01
C GLU A 531 -6.59 -5.05 -14.64
N VAL A 532 -6.24 -4.05 -13.82
CA VAL A 532 -5.51 -2.86 -14.27
C VAL A 532 -4.09 -3.21 -14.73
N SER A 533 -3.36 -4.02 -13.98
CA SER A 533 -2.04 -4.54 -14.36
C SER A 533 -2.08 -5.31 -15.67
N GLY A 534 -3.14 -6.09 -15.89
CA GLY A 534 -3.39 -6.80 -17.14
C GLY A 534 -3.63 -5.85 -18.32
N LEU A 535 -4.37 -4.75 -18.11
CA LEU A 535 -4.58 -3.71 -19.12
C LEU A 535 -3.26 -3.00 -19.47
N LEU A 536 -2.50 -2.58 -18.46
CA LEU A 536 -1.20 -1.93 -18.63
C LEU A 536 -0.23 -2.81 -19.43
N THR A 537 -0.11 -4.08 -19.06
CA THR A 537 0.76 -5.03 -19.77
C THR A 537 0.37 -5.16 -21.26
N ARG A 538 -0.93 -5.24 -21.57
CA ARG A 538 -1.41 -5.30 -22.96
C ARG A 538 -1.08 -4.03 -23.75
N GLN A 539 -1.18 -2.86 -23.13
CA GLN A 539 -0.82 -1.60 -23.78
C GLN A 539 0.68 -1.51 -24.07
N VAL A 540 1.53 -1.93 -23.14
CA VAL A 540 3.00 -1.98 -23.35
C VAL A 540 3.33 -2.87 -24.54
N VAL A 541 2.80 -4.09 -24.59
CA VAL A 541 3.03 -5.01 -25.72
C VAL A 541 2.54 -4.43 -27.05
N ALA A 542 1.38 -3.77 -27.06
CA ALA A 542 0.86 -3.14 -28.27
C ALA A 542 1.73 -1.96 -28.76
N LEU A 543 2.25 -1.16 -27.83
CA LEU A 543 3.16 -0.05 -28.13
C LEU A 543 4.50 -0.56 -28.69
N GLU A 544 5.07 -1.61 -28.10
CA GLU A 544 6.30 -2.24 -28.59
C GLU A 544 6.12 -2.81 -30.01
N ALA A 545 4.98 -3.45 -30.29
CA ALA A 545 4.65 -3.94 -31.61
C ALA A 545 4.57 -2.80 -32.65
N ARG A 546 3.96 -1.66 -32.30
CA ARG A 546 3.87 -0.49 -33.19
C ARG A 546 5.22 0.18 -33.41
N ASN A 547 6.05 0.30 -32.38
CA ASN A 547 7.42 0.83 -32.52
C ASN A 547 8.27 -0.07 -33.43
N THR A 548 8.14 -1.38 -33.31
CA THR A 548 8.83 -2.35 -34.18
C THR A 548 8.36 -2.23 -35.63
N GLU A 549 7.05 -2.09 -35.86
CA GLU A 549 6.47 -1.88 -37.19
C GLU A 549 6.93 -0.56 -37.82
N LEU A 550 6.97 0.52 -37.04
CA LEU A 550 7.48 1.82 -37.48
C LEU A 550 8.95 1.75 -37.86
N ALA A 551 9.79 1.11 -37.03
CA ALA A 551 11.21 0.92 -37.32
C ALA A 551 11.41 0.16 -38.64
N ARG A 552 10.69 -0.95 -38.83
CA ARG A 552 10.74 -1.75 -40.07
C ARG A 552 10.30 -0.95 -41.30
N THR A 553 9.21 -0.18 -41.19
CA THR A 553 8.71 0.64 -42.30
C THR A 553 9.70 1.73 -42.70
N ASN A 554 10.41 2.30 -41.73
CA ASN A 554 11.44 3.29 -41.97
C ASN A 554 12.64 2.67 -42.73
N GLU A 555 13.09 1.47 -42.31
CA GLU A 555 14.14 0.72 -43.01
C GLU A 555 13.74 0.33 -44.44
N ASP A 556 12.50 -0.15 -44.64
CA ASP A 556 11.97 -0.52 -45.96
C ASP A 556 11.98 0.68 -46.92
N LEU A 557 11.61 1.86 -46.42
CA LEU A 557 11.60 3.11 -47.20
C LEU A 557 13.02 3.51 -47.65
N ASP A 558 14.00 3.38 -46.75
CA ASP A 558 15.39 3.72 -47.05
C ASP A 558 16.02 2.74 -48.05
N SER A 559 15.76 1.44 -47.90
CA SER A 559 16.18 0.41 -48.86
C SER A 559 15.60 0.69 -50.26
N PHE A 560 14.31 1.03 -50.32
CA PHE A 560 13.64 1.40 -51.57
C PHE A 560 14.26 2.64 -52.22
N ALA A 561 14.49 3.72 -51.44
CA ALA A 561 15.11 4.94 -51.95
C ALA A 561 16.52 4.69 -52.52
N HIS A 562 17.30 3.82 -51.87
CA HIS A 562 18.64 3.45 -52.32
C HIS A 562 18.63 2.62 -53.61
N ALA A 563 17.82 1.56 -53.65
CA ALA A 563 17.70 0.67 -54.81
C ALA A 563 17.17 1.41 -56.04
N ALA A 564 16.08 2.19 -55.88
CA ALA A 564 15.49 2.93 -56.97
C ALA A 564 16.45 3.96 -57.58
N ALA A 565 17.26 4.65 -56.75
CA ALA A 565 18.22 5.62 -57.26
C ALA A 565 19.39 4.95 -57.98
N HIS A 566 19.89 3.81 -57.50
CA HIS A 566 20.94 3.05 -58.20
C HIS A 566 20.47 2.62 -59.59
N ASP A 567 19.30 1.98 -59.67
CA ASP A 567 18.75 1.42 -60.91
C ASP A 567 18.38 2.50 -61.93
N LEU A 568 18.07 3.72 -61.48
CA LEU A 568 17.82 4.86 -62.36
C LEU A 568 19.12 5.53 -62.83
N LYS A 569 20.21 5.50 -62.05
CA LYS A 569 21.49 6.11 -62.44
C LYS A 569 22.19 5.37 -63.57
N GLU A 570 22.18 4.05 -63.55
CA GLU A 570 22.86 3.23 -64.55
C GLU A 570 22.41 3.53 -66.01
N PRO A 571 21.11 3.53 -66.35
CA PRO A 571 20.66 3.89 -67.69
C PRO A 571 20.92 5.37 -68.03
N LEU A 572 20.88 6.28 -67.05
CA LEU A 572 21.17 7.69 -67.27
C LEU A 572 22.65 7.93 -67.64
N ARG A 573 23.57 7.23 -66.97
CA ARG A 573 25.00 7.25 -67.32
C ARG A 573 25.23 6.68 -68.70
N GLY A 574 24.53 5.60 -69.07
CA GLY A 574 24.54 5.05 -70.42
C GLY A 574 24.11 6.06 -71.48
N ILE A 575 22.98 6.75 -71.27
CA ILE A 575 22.45 7.79 -72.17
C ILE A 575 23.43 8.97 -72.29
N SER A 576 24.00 9.42 -71.16
CA SER A 576 24.96 10.54 -71.14
C SER A 576 26.25 10.20 -71.89
N ASN A 577 26.83 9.02 -71.63
CA ASN A 577 28.07 8.57 -72.26
C ASN A 577 27.90 8.32 -73.75
N ALA A 578 26.81 7.67 -74.18
CA ALA A 578 26.52 7.47 -75.60
C ALA A 578 26.36 8.81 -76.34
N ALA A 579 25.65 9.78 -75.73
CA ALA A 579 25.53 11.12 -76.29
C ALA A 579 26.89 11.85 -76.32
N ALA A 580 27.75 11.65 -75.31
CA ALA A 580 29.10 12.22 -75.28
C ALA A 580 30.00 11.66 -76.38
N PHE A 581 30.06 10.32 -76.54
CA PHE A 581 30.85 9.68 -77.59
C PHE A 581 30.41 10.11 -78.99
N ILE A 582 29.10 10.22 -79.26
CA ILE A 582 28.62 10.68 -80.57
C ILE A 582 29.00 12.15 -80.83
N VAL A 583 28.97 12.99 -79.80
CA VAL A 583 29.41 14.40 -79.90
C VAL A 583 30.91 14.50 -80.13
N GLU A 584 31.72 13.61 -79.53
CA GLU A 584 33.18 13.59 -79.67
C GLU A 584 33.62 13.01 -81.02
N ASP A 585 33.06 11.87 -81.43
CA ASP A 585 33.45 11.12 -82.64
C ASP A 585 32.96 11.79 -83.94
N ALA A 586 31.77 12.39 -83.92
CA ALA A 586 31.09 12.90 -85.12
C ALA A 586 30.74 14.40 -85.04
N GLY A 587 31.18 15.11 -83.99
CA GLY A 587 30.78 16.51 -83.73
C GLY A 587 31.05 17.49 -84.87
N THR A 588 32.08 17.25 -85.68
CA THR A 588 32.45 18.09 -86.83
C THR A 588 31.66 17.79 -88.11
N VAL A 589 30.96 16.64 -88.16
CA VAL A 589 30.20 16.15 -89.32
C VAL A 589 28.68 16.30 -89.10
N LEU A 590 28.25 16.45 -87.85
CA LEU A 590 26.84 16.63 -87.48
C LEU A 590 26.32 18.02 -87.88
N ASP A 591 25.06 18.08 -88.32
CA ASP A 591 24.39 19.36 -88.52
C ASP A 591 24.11 20.05 -87.17
N ALA A 592 24.01 21.38 -87.18
CA ALA A 592 23.84 22.18 -85.98
C ALA A 592 22.60 21.78 -85.15
N THR A 593 21.58 21.23 -85.80
CA THR A 593 20.36 20.75 -85.14
C THR A 593 20.62 19.46 -84.36
N SER A 594 21.28 18.47 -84.96
CA SER A 594 21.58 17.19 -84.29
C SER A 594 22.58 17.35 -83.15
N LEU A 595 23.61 18.19 -83.33
CA LEU A 595 24.57 18.51 -82.27
C LEU A 595 23.86 19.16 -81.06
N ARG A 596 22.94 20.10 -81.30
CA ARG A 596 22.13 20.74 -80.25
C ARG A 596 21.21 19.73 -79.54
N ARG A 597 20.61 18.80 -80.28
CA ARG A 597 19.75 17.73 -79.70
C ARG A 597 20.55 16.77 -78.83
N LEU A 598 21.70 16.28 -79.28
CA LEU A 598 22.56 15.38 -78.50
C LEU A 598 23.11 16.05 -77.24
N THR A 599 23.56 17.30 -77.37
CA THR A 599 23.98 18.11 -76.22
C THR A 599 22.82 18.31 -75.22
N THR A 600 21.59 18.43 -75.71
CA THR A 600 20.39 18.51 -74.87
C THR A 600 20.09 17.20 -74.15
N VAL A 601 20.20 16.05 -74.83
CA VAL A 601 20.01 14.72 -74.23
C VAL A 601 21.03 14.48 -73.12
N ARG A 602 22.31 14.75 -73.38
CA ARG A 602 23.38 14.66 -72.38
C ARG A 602 23.07 15.50 -71.13
N ARG A 603 22.74 16.78 -71.34
CA ARG A 603 22.36 17.71 -70.25
C ARG A 603 21.11 17.28 -69.47
N LEU A 604 20.17 16.58 -70.10
CA LEU A 604 18.98 16.04 -69.43
C LEU A 604 19.33 14.81 -68.59
N ALA A 605 20.20 13.93 -69.09
CA ALA A 605 20.67 12.75 -68.37
C ALA A 605 21.51 13.13 -67.14
N GLU A 606 22.50 14.02 -67.31
CA GLU A 606 23.32 14.57 -66.21
C GLU A 606 22.46 15.28 -65.14
N ARG A 607 21.36 15.93 -65.57
CA ARG A 607 20.42 16.54 -64.63
C ARG A 607 19.70 15.49 -63.78
N MET A 608 19.21 14.43 -64.41
CA MET A 608 18.49 13.40 -63.67
C MET A 608 19.44 12.70 -62.69
N ASP A 609 20.70 12.45 -63.09
CA ASP A 609 21.74 11.91 -62.20
C ASP A 609 21.95 12.80 -60.96
N GLY A 610 22.13 14.12 -61.15
CA GLY A 610 22.26 15.06 -60.04
C GLY A 610 21.01 15.22 -59.16
N LEU A 611 19.81 14.99 -59.70
CA LEU A 611 18.57 14.96 -58.90
C LEU A 611 18.49 13.69 -58.04
N LEU A 612 18.92 12.55 -58.56
CA LEU A 612 18.99 11.29 -57.82
C LEU A 612 20.04 11.37 -56.70
N ASP A 613 21.20 11.98 -56.96
CA ASP A 613 22.19 12.28 -55.92
C ASP A 613 21.61 13.16 -54.82
N SER A 614 20.90 14.22 -55.20
CA SER A 614 20.28 15.14 -54.24
C SER A 614 19.20 14.44 -53.39
N LEU A 615 18.45 13.51 -53.97
CA LEU A 615 17.43 12.72 -53.27
C LEU A 615 18.05 11.72 -52.28
N LEU A 616 19.08 10.98 -52.72
CA LEU A 616 19.82 10.04 -51.88
C LEU A 616 20.48 10.74 -50.70
N HIS A 617 21.09 11.90 -50.96
CA HIS A 617 21.69 12.72 -49.92
C HIS A 617 20.64 13.19 -48.89
N PHE A 618 19.48 13.66 -49.36
CA PHE A 618 18.37 14.05 -48.50
C PHE A 618 17.84 12.89 -47.63
N SER A 619 17.74 11.66 -48.16
CA SER A 619 17.35 10.46 -47.38
C SER A 619 18.37 10.15 -46.27
N ARG A 620 19.66 10.19 -46.61
CA ARG A 620 20.76 9.88 -45.66
C ARG A 620 20.87 10.89 -44.52
N LEU A 621 20.52 12.16 -44.76
CA LEU A 621 20.54 13.21 -43.74
C LEU A 621 19.63 12.89 -42.54
N GLY A 622 18.65 11.98 -42.66
CA GLY A 622 17.80 11.54 -41.55
C GLY A 622 18.43 10.50 -40.61
N GLN A 623 19.44 9.74 -41.06
CA GLN A 623 19.90 8.52 -40.38
C GLN A 623 21.21 8.66 -39.60
N VAL A 624 22.13 9.53 -40.03
CA VAL A 624 23.46 9.68 -39.39
C VAL A 624 23.33 10.55 -38.14
N GLY A 625 23.74 10.06 -36.97
CA GLY A 625 23.82 10.85 -35.74
C GLY A 625 24.61 12.15 -35.94
N LEU A 626 24.26 13.22 -35.23
CA LEU A 626 24.98 14.49 -35.30
C LEU A 626 26.11 14.50 -34.28
N GLU A 627 27.34 14.76 -34.71
CA GLU A 627 28.49 14.93 -33.82
C GLU A 627 28.58 16.39 -33.38
N ARG A 628 27.83 16.75 -32.33
CA ARG A 628 27.68 18.14 -31.89
C ARG A 628 28.85 18.61 -31.01
N GLU A 629 29.72 19.44 -31.58
CA GLU A 629 30.85 20.06 -30.88
C GLU A 629 30.72 21.58 -30.74
N ALA A 630 31.48 22.18 -29.82
CA ALA A 630 31.50 23.64 -29.61
C ALA A 630 32.48 24.30 -30.60
N LEU A 631 31.97 24.75 -31.74
CA LEU A 631 32.75 25.28 -32.85
C LEU A 631 32.66 26.81 -32.97
N SER A 632 33.68 27.41 -33.60
CA SER A 632 33.66 28.81 -34.02
C SER A 632 32.98 28.93 -35.38
N VAL A 633 31.92 29.73 -35.49
CA VAL A 633 31.21 29.92 -36.78
C VAL A 633 32.13 30.56 -37.82
N ASP A 634 33.11 31.38 -37.41
CA ASP A 634 34.10 31.95 -38.31
C ASP A 634 34.95 30.89 -39.02
N GLU A 635 35.39 29.85 -38.30
CA GLU A 635 36.18 28.78 -38.90
C GLU A 635 35.36 27.95 -39.90
N VAL A 636 34.10 27.69 -39.59
CA VAL A 636 33.20 26.93 -40.47
C VAL A 636 32.83 27.75 -41.71
N LEU A 637 32.68 29.06 -41.56
CA LEU A 637 32.48 29.97 -42.68
C LEU A 637 33.71 30.03 -43.58
N ASP A 638 34.93 30.08 -43.00
CA ASP A 638 36.18 30.02 -43.77
C ASP A 638 36.30 28.71 -44.55
N ASP A 639 35.96 27.56 -43.94
CA ASP A 639 35.91 26.26 -44.61
C ASP A 639 34.91 26.26 -45.78
N ALA A 640 33.69 26.80 -45.56
CA ALA A 640 32.67 26.92 -46.59
C ALA A 640 33.13 27.82 -47.76
N LEU A 641 33.93 28.85 -47.48
CA LEU A 641 34.48 29.76 -48.49
C LEU A 641 35.56 29.12 -49.36
N VAL A 642 36.28 28.10 -48.89
CA VAL A 642 37.20 27.33 -49.74
C VAL A 642 36.45 26.73 -50.94
N VAL A 643 35.21 26.31 -50.72
CA VAL A 643 34.36 25.67 -51.75
C VAL A 643 33.51 26.70 -52.50
N ALA A 644 32.84 27.61 -51.79
CA ALA A 644 31.92 28.59 -52.40
C ALA A 644 32.64 29.82 -52.98
N GLY A 645 33.88 30.11 -52.55
CA GLY A 645 34.61 31.34 -52.85
C GLY A 645 34.90 31.54 -54.34
N GLY A 646 35.21 30.48 -55.09
CA GLY A 646 35.42 30.57 -56.53
C GLY A 646 34.19 31.10 -57.27
N ARG A 647 32.99 30.62 -56.92
CA ARG A 647 31.73 31.10 -57.50
C ARG A 647 31.39 32.52 -57.08
N LEU A 648 31.68 32.88 -55.83
CA LEU A 648 31.49 34.25 -55.35
C LEU A 648 32.40 35.23 -56.12
N ALA A 649 33.67 34.86 -56.35
CA ALA A 649 34.62 35.66 -57.10
C ALA A 649 34.26 35.80 -58.58
N GLU A 650 33.86 34.71 -59.25
CA GLU A 650 33.37 34.72 -60.64
C GLU A 650 32.16 35.65 -60.84
N GLN A 651 31.30 35.73 -59.82
CA GLN A 651 30.11 36.59 -59.83
C GLN A 651 30.36 37.97 -59.19
N GLY A 652 31.60 38.30 -58.83
CA GLY A 652 31.97 39.60 -58.25
C GLY A 652 31.26 39.93 -56.93
N VAL A 653 30.94 38.92 -56.12
CA VAL A 653 30.22 39.07 -54.84
C VAL A 653 31.21 39.25 -53.70
N THR A 654 31.06 40.34 -52.96
CA THR A 654 31.86 40.64 -51.76
C THR A 654 31.16 40.11 -50.51
N LEU A 655 31.83 39.23 -49.76
CA LEU A 655 31.33 38.80 -48.45
C LEU A 655 31.62 39.87 -47.39
N VAL A 656 30.61 40.22 -46.61
CA VAL A 656 30.69 41.11 -45.46
C VAL A 656 30.39 40.29 -44.20
N ARG A 657 31.34 40.23 -43.25
CA ARG A 657 31.11 39.64 -41.93
C ARG A 657 31.57 40.61 -40.83
N PRO A 658 30.90 40.65 -39.67
CA PRO A 658 31.36 41.40 -38.50
C PRO A 658 32.67 40.80 -37.94
N ALA A 659 33.36 41.53 -37.06
CA ALA A 659 34.70 41.16 -36.58
C ALA A 659 34.77 39.88 -35.73
N ALA A 660 33.64 39.38 -35.21
CA ALA A 660 33.56 38.10 -34.50
C ALA A 660 32.16 37.49 -34.59
N LEU A 661 32.05 36.27 -35.13
CA LEU A 661 30.85 35.45 -35.07
C LEU A 661 30.86 34.57 -33.79
N PRO A 662 29.67 34.18 -33.27
CA PRO A 662 29.59 33.43 -32.01
C PRO A 662 30.12 32.01 -32.13
N ARG A 663 30.39 31.38 -30.98
CA ARG A 663 30.58 29.92 -30.90
C ARG A 663 29.24 29.24 -30.67
N LEU A 664 28.97 28.15 -31.40
CA LEU A 664 27.71 27.41 -31.33
C LEU A 664 27.98 25.91 -31.18
N ARG A 665 27.01 25.17 -30.62
CA ARG A 665 27.06 23.70 -30.59
C ARG A 665 26.39 23.15 -31.84
N ALA A 666 27.20 22.64 -32.76
CA ALA A 666 26.70 22.10 -34.01
C ALA A 666 27.64 21.01 -34.53
N ASP A 667 27.13 20.23 -35.47
CA ASP A 667 27.97 19.36 -36.29
C ASP A 667 28.72 20.21 -37.34
N ARG A 668 30.05 20.16 -37.31
CA ARG A 668 30.91 21.02 -38.15
C ARG A 668 30.65 20.82 -39.63
N GLU A 669 30.52 19.57 -40.08
CA GLU A 669 30.32 19.27 -41.49
C GLU A 669 28.94 19.70 -41.97
N ARG A 670 27.90 19.49 -41.15
CA ARG A 670 26.53 19.88 -41.49
C ARG A 670 26.34 21.39 -41.47
N LEU A 671 26.98 22.10 -40.55
CA LEU A 671 26.93 23.56 -40.54
C LEU A 671 27.69 24.15 -41.74
N ARG A 672 28.85 23.58 -42.10
CA ARG A 672 29.58 23.94 -43.33
C ARG A 672 28.69 23.78 -44.55
N GLU A 673 28.00 22.64 -44.66
CA GLU A 673 27.06 22.35 -45.75
C GLU A 673 25.89 23.35 -45.81
N VAL A 674 25.37 23.79 -44.66
CA VAL A 674 24.35 24.86 -44.60
C VAL A 674 24.90 26.16 -45.19
N LEU A 675 26.07 26.61 -44.73
CA LEU A 675 26.68 27.86 -45.17
C LEU A 675 27.04 27.81 -46.67
N GLU A 676 27.62 26.70 -47.15
CA GLU A 676 27.91 26.49 -48.57
C GLU A 676 26.66 26.64 -49.45
N ASN A 677 25.55 25.98 -49.06
CA ASN A 677 24.30 26.06 -49.80
C ASN A 677 23.73 27.49 -49.83
N LEU A 678 23.79 28.22 -48.71
CA LEU A 678 23.31 29.58 -48.62
C LEU A 678 24.18 30.56 -49.42
N LEU A 679 25.51 30.45 -49.33
CA LEU A 679 26.47 31.29 -50.07
C LEU A 679 26.39 31.06 -51.58
N VAL A 680 26.28 29.80 -52.02
CA VAL A 680 26.11 29.47 -53.44
C VAL A 680 24.76 29.96 -53.97
N ASN A 681 23.69 29.88 -53.16
CA ASN A 681 22.40 30.45 -53.54
C ASN A 681 22.47 31.98 -53.65
N ALA A 682 23.13 32.65 -52.70
CA ALA A 682 23.31 34.09 -52.71
C ALA A 682 24.13 34.56 -53.94
N ALA A 683 25.19 33.82 -54.31
CA ALA A 683 25.99 34.09 -55.51
C ALA A 683 25.22 33.90 -56.82
N LYS A 684 24.18 33.05 -56.81
CA LYS A 684 23.42 32.67 -57.98
C LYS A 684 22.28 33.65 -58.32
N TYR A 685 21.62 34.22 -57.32
CA TYR A 685 20.42 35.05 -57.48
C TYR A 685 20.70 36.56 -57.31
N VAL A 686 21.81 37.01 -57.90
CA VAL A 686 22.27 38.41 -57.89
C VAL A 686 21.36 39.29 -58.76
N ALA A 687 21.24 40.58 -58.42
CA ALA A 687 20.53 41.58 -59.22
C ALA A 687 21.25 41.92 -60.55
N ASP A 688 20.49 42.34 -61.57
CA ASP A 688 21.02 42.61 -62.93
C ASP A 688 21.99 43.83 -62.97
N GLU A 689 22.81 43.91 -64.02
CA GLU A 689 23.85 44.94 -64.20
C GLU A 689 23.29 46.37 -64.07
N GLY A 690 23.82 47.13 -63.10
CA GLY A 690 23.44 48.51 -62.78
C GLY A 690 23.20 48.79 -61.29
N ALA A 691 23.04 47.75 -60.47
CA ALA A 691 22.72 47.88 -59.04
C ALA A 691 23.94 47.68 -58.12
N GLY A 692 24.85 48.66 -58.04
CA GLY A 692 25.86 48.76 -56.97
C GLY A 692 26.82 47.57 -56.77
N GLU A 693 27.57 47.60 -55.66
CA GLU A 693 28.45 46.49 -55.25
C GLU A 693 27.62 45.29 -54.78
N ARG A 694 27.94 44.10 -55.29
CA ARG A 694 27.28 42.84 -54.94
C ARG A 694 27.78 42.38 -53.57
N ARG A 695 26.90 42.20 -52.59
CA ARG A 695 27.29 41.91 -51.20
C ARG A 695 26.44 40.80 -50.57
N VAL A 696 27.08 39.96 -49.78
CA VAL A 696 26.44 38.96 -48.93
C VAL A 696 26.90 39.19 -47.50
N TRP A 697 25.95 39.33 -46.57
CA TRP A 697 26.22 39.50 -45.15
C TRP A 697 26.01 38.18 -44.41
N VAL A 698 26.96 37.82 -43.55
CA VAL A 698 26.79 36.72 -42.59
C VAL A 698 26.90 37.32 -41.20
N GLU A 699 25.80 37.26 -40.44
CA GLU A 699 25.65 37.93 -39.15
C GLU A 699 25.04 36.99 -38.12
N ALA A 700 25.28 37.26 -36.85
CA ALA A 700 24.59 36.63 -35.74
C ALA A 700 23.79 37.67 -34.98
N VAL A 701 22.49 37.43 -34.81
CA VAL A 701 21.54 38.39 -34.23
C VAL A 701 20.75 37.71 -33.13
N ARG A 702 20.70 38.31 -31.93
CA ARG A 702 19.76 37.87 -30.88
C ARG A 702 18.36 38.34 -31.24
N THR A 703 17.46 37.41 -31.49
CA THR A 703 16.09 37.72 -31.92
C THR A 703 15.07 36.78 -31.29
N ALA A 704 13.80 37.19 -31.24
CA ALA A 704 12.70 36.32 -30.87
C ALA A 704 12.27 35.50 -32.10
N VAL A 705 12.10 34.18 -31.95
CA VAL A 705 11.70 33.35 -33.09
C VAL A 705 10.24 33.61 -33.46
N PRO A 706 9.93 33.88 -34.74
CA PRO A 706 8.54 34.06 -35.19
C PRO A 706 7.66 32.85 -34.83
N GLY A 707 6.51 33.09 -34.19
CA GLY A 707 5.52 32.05 -33.90
C GLY A 707 5.68 31.29 -32.57
N GLN A 708 6.60 31.66 -31.68
CA GLN A 708 6.54 31.25 -30.27
C GLN A 708 5.54 32.16 -29.53
N ALA A 709 4.28 31.72 -29.42
CA ALA A 709 3.36 32.31 -28.46
C ALA A 709 3.96 32.14 -27.05
N ARG A 710 3.97 33.21 -26.25
CA ARG A 710 4.20 33.11 -24.80
C ARG A 710 3.17 32.12 -24.26
N GLU A 711 3.61 30.98 -23.73
CA GLU A 711 2.79 30.24 -22.77
C GLU A 711 2.55 31.18 -21.59
N GLU A 712 1.34 31.70 -21.49
CA GLU A 712 0.89 32.47 -20.33
C GLU A 712 0.80 31.52 -19.14
N GLY A 713 1.89 31.38 -18.40
CA GLY A 713 1.90 30.57 -17.19
C GLY A 713 3.29 30.37 -16.60
N GLY A 714 3.87 31.41 -15.99
CA GLY A 714 4.99 31.23 -15.06
C GLY A 714 5.95 32.39 -14.93
N GLY A 715 5.84 33.13 -13.81
CA GLY A 715 6.94 33.75 -13.07
C GLY A 715 7.83 34.79 -13.78
N ALA A 716 7.74 36.04 -13.33
CA ALA A 716 8.64 37.13 -13.69
C ALA A 716 10.12 36.80 -13.40
N GLY A 717 10.83 36.35 -14.42
CA GLY A 717 12.29 36.39 -14.53
C GLY A 717 12.65 37.21 -15.77
N ALA A 718 13.42 38.27 -15.59
CA ALA A 718 13.84 39.19 -16.65
C ALA A 718 14.92 38.54 -17.53
N ASP A 719 14.49 37.77 -18.52
CA ASP A 719 15.17 37.60 -19.82
C ASP A 719 14.13 37.02 -20.79
N GLY A 720 13.45 37.89 -21.53
CA GLY A 720 12.53 37.44 -22.59
C GLY A 720 13.33 36.67 -23.62
N GLY A 721 13.09 35.37 -23.75
CA GLY A 721 13.90 34.40 -24.50
C GLY A 721 14.26 34.81 -25.93
N THR A 722 15.31 35.62 -26.07
CA THR A 722 15.98 35.91 -27.33
C THR A 722 17.01 34.83 -27.58
N VAL A 723 16.91 34.15 -28.72
CA VAL A 723 17.88 33.15 -29.16
C VAL A 723 18.85 33.76 -30.17
N THR A 724 20.08 33.28 -30.22
CA THR A 724 21.05 33.69 -31.23
C THR A 724 20.70 33.02 -32.57
N ALA A 725 20.29 33.81 -33.56
CA ALA A 725 20.05 33.35 -34.93
C ALA A 725 21.22 33.74 -35.84
N LEU A 726 21.63 32.82 -36.71
CA LEU A 726 22.53 33.12 -37.81
C LEU A 726 21.72 33.59 -39.02
N VAL A 727 22.22 34.61 -39.69
CA VAL A 727 21.58 35.25 -40.83
C VAL A 727 22.55 35.29 -41.99
N VAL A 728 22.12 34.73 -43.13
CA VAL A 728 22.80 34.94 -44.41
C VAL A 728 21.89 35.81 -45.27
N ARG A 729 22.32 37.05 -45.50
CA ARG A 729 21.57 38.06 -46.26
C ARG A 729 22.28 38.38 -47.56
N ASP A 730 21.57 38.39 -48.67
CA ASP A 730 22.06 38.89 -49.96
C ASP A 730 21.40 40.23 -50.33
N ASN A 731 21.92 40.91 -51.35
CA ASN A 731 21.28 42.06 -52.01
C ASN A 731 20.75 41.70 -53.41
N GLY A 732 20.28 40.46 -53.57
CA GLY A 732 19.76 39.90 -54.82
C GLY A 732 18.33 40.33 -55.15
N ILE A 733 17.68 39.53 -55.99
CA ILE A 733 16.35 39.82 -56.57
C ILE A 733 15.16 39.66 -55.60
N GLY A 734 15.40 39.07 -54.43
CA GLY A 734 14.36 38.76 -53.44
C GLY A 734 13.42 37.62 -53.82
N ILE A 735 12.58 37.19 -52.87
CA ILE A 735 11.61 36.10 -53.01
C ILE A 735 10.20 36.62 -52.67
N PRO A 736 9.22 36.54 -53.60
CA PRO A 736 7.85 36.98 -53.35
C PRO A 736 7.21 36.29 -52.12
N PRO A 737 6.48 37.00 -51.24
CA PRO A 737 5.93 36.43 -50.00
C PRO A 737 5.09 35.16 -50.18
N GLY A 738 4.28 35.09 -51.24
CA GLY A 738 3.46 33.91 -51.55
C GLY A 738 4.24 32.66 -52.01
N GLN A 739 5.56 32.78 -52.22
CA GLN A 739 6.43 31.71 -52.74
C GLN A 739 7.55 31.32 -51.75
N GLN A 740 7.66 32.01 -50.61
CA GLN A 740 8.70 31.75 -49.60
C GLN A 740 8.56 30.39 -48.91
N ALA A 741 7.33 29.91 -48.69
CA ALA A 741 7.10 28.57 -48.15
C ALA A 741 7.46 27.47 -49.16
N ASP A 742 7.22 27.72 -50.45
CA ASP A 742 7.41 26.74 -51.52
C ASP A 742 8.89 26.51 -51.85
N VAL A 743 9.75 27.52 -51.74
CA VAL A 743 11.20 27.37 -51.99
C VAL A 743 11.94 26.51 -50.97
N LEU A 744 11.31 26.26 -49.82
CA LEU A 744 11.82 25.34 -48.79
C LEU A 744 11.40 23.89 -49.04
N GLN A 745 10.54 23.62 -50.04
CA GLN A 745 10.13 22.27 -50.42
C GLN A 745 11.08 21.64 -51.45
N LEU A 746 11.20 20.32 -51.40
CA LEU A 746 12.06 19.54 -52.29
C LEU A 746 11.66 19.72 -53.77
N PHE A 747 12.63 20.04 -54.63
CA PHE A 747 12.50 20.20 -56.10
C PHE A 747 11.68 21.41 -56.60
N ARG A 748 11.27 22.35 -55.75
CA ARG A 748 10.56 23.58 -56.15
C ARG A 748 11.54 24.70 -56.55
N ARG A 749 11.18 25.49 -57.57
CA ARG A 749 11.99 26.63 -58.10
C ARG A 749 11.09 27.77 -58.61
N LEU A 750 11.60 29.00 -58.57
CA LEU A 750 10.84 30.21 -58.96
C LEU A 750 11.15 30.74 -60.37
N HIS A 751 12.32 30.43 -60.96
CA HIS A 751 12.74 30.93 -62.29
C HIS A 751 12.97 29.81 -63.31
N ARG A 752 12.83 30.14 -64.61
CA ARG A 752 13.09 29.22 -65.72
C ARG A 752 14.58 28.96 -65.87
N ARG A 753 14.91 27.77 -66.40
CA ARG A 753 16.21 27.10 -66.26
C ARG A 753 17.39 27.81 -66.95
N ASP A 754 17.10 28.69 -67.92
CA ASP A 754 18.11 29.33 -68.76
C ASP A 754 18.40 30.79 -68.34
N GLU A 755 17.71 31.31 -67.32
CA GLU A 755 17.81 32.73 -66.93
C GLU A 755 18.94 32.99 -65.91
N ARG A 756 19.18 32.10 -64.91
CA ARG A 756 20.17 32.34 -63.83
C ARG A 756 20.75 31.07 -63.16
N GLY A 757 21.50 30.24 -63.90
CA GLY A 757 22.29 29.11 -63.35
C GLY A 757 21.49 27.85 -62.93
N GLY A 758 21.78 26.69 -63.51
CA GLY A 758 20.92 25.50 -63.44
C GLY A 758 20.92 24.62 -62.16
N GLY A 759 20.94 25.16 -60.93
CA GLY A 759 20.99 24.36 -59.67
C GLY A 759 19.77 23.42 -59.42
N SER A 760 19.88 22.39 -58.56
CA SER A 760 18.91 21.26 -58.43
C SER A 760 17.54 21.60 -57.80
N GLY A 761 17.45 22.65 -56.98
CA GLY A 761 16.23 22.99 -56.23
C GLY A 761 16.07 22.19 -54.92
N VAL A 762 17.16 21.59 -54.42
CA VAL A 762 17.19 20.81 -53.19
C VAL A 762 17.92 21.54 -52.04
N GLY A 763 18.79 22.50 -52.35
CA GLY A 763 19.67 23.15 -51.37
C GLY A 763 18.97 23.76 -50.15
N LEU A 764 17.90 24.54 -50.33
CA LEU A 764 17.19 25.13 -49.18
C LEU A 764 16.41 24.09 -48.35
N ALA A 765 15.93 23.02 -48.97
CA ALA A 765 15.28 21.91 -48.26
C ALA A 765 16.30 21.12 -47.41
N VAL A 766 17.53 20.95 -47.92
CA VAL A 766 18.66 20.38 -47.17
C VAL A 766 19.04 21.25 -45.98
N VAL A 767 19.16 22.57 -46.18
CA VAL A 767 19.43 23.52 -45.10
C VAL A 767 18.36 23.41 -44.01
N LYS A 768 17.08 23.44 -44.40
CA LYS A 768 15.95 23.30 -43.46
C LYS A 768 16.04 22.00 -42.66
N ARG A 769 16.28 20.87 -43.34
CA ARG A 769 16.38 19.55 -42.70
C ARG A 769 17.54 19.47 -41.72
N ILE A 770 18.70 20.02 -42.05
CA ILE A 770 19.87 20.07 -41.17
C ILE A 770 19.57 20.90 -39.92
N VAL A 771 18.97 22.08 -40.09
CA VAL A 771 18.60 22.98 -38.99
C VAL A 771 17.60 22.32 -38.05
N GLU A 772 16.55 21.70 -38.58
CA GLU A 772 15.54 20.97 -37.79
C GLU A 772 16.16 19.80 -37.00
N ARG A 773 17.13 19.08 -37.57
CA ARG A 773 17.85 18.00 -36.85
C ARG A 773 18.75 18.52 -35.73
N HIS A 774 19.19 19.77 -35.81
CA HIS A 774 19.88 20.46 -34.72
C HIS A 774 18.92 21.05 -33.68
N GLY A 775 17.61 20.76 -33.75
CA GLY A 775 16.59 21.33 -32.87
C GLY A 775 16.27 22.80 -33.17
N GLY A 776 16.82 23.33 -34.26
CA GLY A 776 16.69 24.72 -34.68
C GLY A 776 15.46 24.99 -35.54
N ARG A 777 15.25 26.28 -35.86
CA ARG A 777 14.20 26.74 -36.78
C ARG A 777 14.81 27.56 -37.90
N LEU A 778 14.25 27.44 -39.10
CA LEU A 778 14.64 28.21 -40.28
C LEU A 778 13.46 29.03 -40.81
N TRP A 779 13.70 30.30 -41.14
CA TRP A 779 12.73 31.18 -41.78
C TRP A 779 13.40 32.12 -42.78
N LEU A 780 12.58 32.75 -43.62
CA LEU A 780 13.03 33.65 -44.69
C LEU A 780 12.40 35.03 -44.49
N GLU A 781 13.17 36.06 -44.75
CA GLU A 781 12.69 37.44 -44.86
C GLU A 781 13.14 38.00 -46.20
N SER A 782 12.19 38.38 -47.06
CA SER A 782 12.51 39.03 -48.32
C SER A 782 11.42 40.06 -48.71
N PRO A 783 11.78 41.31 -49.07
CA PRO A 783 10.81 42.33 -49.42
C PRO A 783 10.17 42.09 -50.80
N ALA A 784 8.93 42.53 -50.98
CA ALA A 784 8.24 42.55 -52.26
C ALA A 784 8.58 43.83 -53.05
N ALA A 785 9.67 43.80 -53.84
CA ALA A 785 10.13 44.85 -54.76
C ALA A 785 10.77 46.14 -54.15
N ALA A 786 11.54 46.83 -55.01
CA ALA A 786 12.70 47.71 -54.77
C ALA A 786 12.62 48.78 -53.65
N PRO A 787 13.71 49.04 -52.90
CA PRO A 787 13.82 50.23 -52.07
C PRO A 787 14.17 51.47 -52.91
N ASP A 788 13.77 52.64 -52.39
CA ASP A 788 14.08 53.96 -52.93
C ASP A 788 15.58 54.19 -53.13
N ALA A 789 15.90 55.04 -54.12
CA ALA A 789 17.21 55.24 -54.74
C ALA A 789 18.34 55.83 -53.86
N ASP A 790 18.20 55.89 -52.53
CA ASP A 790 19.22 56.45 -51.63
C ASP A 790 20.00 55.41 -50.81
N CYS A 791 19.66 54.12 -50.93
CA CYS A 791 20.43 53.02 -50.34
C CYS A 791 20.88 52.07 -51.46
N GLY A 792 22.12 52.21 -51.95
CA GLY A 792 22.66 51.35 -53.00
C GLY A 792 22.67 49.86 -52.63
N GLY A 793 21.62 49.14 -53.02
CA GLY A 793 21.48 47.67 -52.91
C GLY A 793 20.01 47.24 -53.08
N GLY A 794 19.73 46.25 -53.94
CA GLY A 794 18.37 45.75 -54.21
C GLY A 794 17.69 45.05 -53.01
N PRO A 795 16.38 44.71 -53.13
CA PRO A 795 15.60 44.04 -52.08
C PRO A 795 15.98 42.55 -51.96
N GLY A 796 17.11 42.24 -51.34
CA GLY A 796 17.60 40.85 -51.28
C GLY A 796 16.88 39.93 -50.30
N THR A 797 17.38 38.72 -50.13
CA THR A 797 16.81 37.68 -49.25
C THR A 797 17.67 37.52 -48.00
N ALA A 798 17.04 37.47 -46.83
CA ALA A 798 17.68 37.07 -45.57
C ALA A 798 17.17 35.69 -45.15
N VAL A 799 18.07 34.72 -45.05
CA VAL A 799 17.80 33.39 -44.52
C VAL A 799 18.25 33.35 -43.08
N TRP A 800 17.30 33.11 -42.18
CA TRP A 800 17.53 33.07 -40.75
C TRP A 800 17.44 31.63 -40.27
N PHE A 801 18.36 31.22 -39.40
CA PHE A 801 18.25 29.94 -38.72
C PHE A 801 18.85 29.96 -37.31
N THR A 802 18.27 29.17 -36.42
CA THR A 802 18.78 28.94 -35.07
C THR A 802 19.36 27.54 -34.94
N LEU A 803 20.23 27.33 -33.96
CA LEU A 803 20.73 26.03 -33.53
C LEU A 803 20.61 26.00 -31.99
N GLU A 804 20.53 24.82 -31.39
CA GLU A 804 20.39 24.68 -29.93
C GLU A 804 21.60 25.32 -29.21
N GLU A 805 21.36 26.33 -28.36
CA GLU A 805 22.40 26.96 -27.53
C GLU A 805 22.86 25.97 -26.44
N PRO A 806 24.15 25.99 -26.02
CA PRO A 806 24.57 25.19 -24.87
C PRO A 806 23.77 25.58 -23.63
N PRO A 807 23.41 24.65 -22.73
CA PRO A 807 22.99 25.04 -21.40
C PRO A 807 24.14 25.82 -20.79
N GLU A 808 23.90 27.10 -20.44
CA GLU A 808 24.91 27.89 -19.74
C GLU A 808 25.37 27.10 -18.51
N ALA A 809 26.66 26.78 -18.47
CA ALA A 809 27.30 26.43 -17.21
C ALA A 809 27.20 27.69 -16.35
N ARG A 810 26.20 27.73 -15.46
CA ARG A 810 26.09 28.76 -14.45
C ARG A 810 27.42 28.81 -13.69
N PRO A 811 28.07 29.98 -13.56
CA PRO A 811 29.21 30.12 -12.67
C PRO A 811 28.83 29.85 -11.21
#